data_AF-A0A1M7C659-F1
#
_entry.id   AF-A0A1M7C659-F1
#
_cell.length_a   1.000
_cell.length_b   1.000
_cell.length_c   1.000
_cell.angle_alpha   90.00
_cell.angle_beta   90.00
_cell.angle_gamma   90.00
#
_symmetry.space_group_name_H-M   'P 1'
#
loop_
_entity.id
_entity.type
_entity.pdbx_description
1 polymer ?
#
loop_
_entity_poly.entity_id
_entity_poly.type
_entity_poly.pdbx_seq_one_letter_code
_entity_poly.pdbx_strand_id
1 'polypeptide(L)'
;MKREYVSFDVFDTCLIRRCGRPYKIWDLMADRLFEKDYSRGRLSFTGNRSLAEKKASYGSPYPTLDDIYQELNVAQWGFEKDSMMNLEMEIEEQELFPNPEMLKTVNQYREKGFKIAFVSDMYLPTEFIRKVLTKYGFCQEPDLVFVSAYCKASKYDGKLFDFVLRETQTKAKQWIHYGDNERSDYRVPKSRGIKTILVNDTDFTDEEKRWIDDARFYTHKHEIELWAGLCRLTRLQNERSFAATMAVDFIASVYVPYVAYVLRTAKEKGIKTLYFLARDGHIFLEIAKAMKAESEGIECRYLKVSRRALYSCVFYEVNDFELSVVINNAHDQPIKQCLEYIGIKWDDLSVSTKKLFGTDVRLNSRKKIVSFINTIKENDSSLLKSESQKKRALLLRYLKQEKIDEQKSALVDLGWIGSCKAVIDYILKNEKLNAVDAFYWGYGGGLIYGREKLYVFNEQIDAIYYHPALKTILESYASINSEGTTLGYEERNGVIIPIKETNSAGKENIEKKHSLIISSLVTYIPRYCSDSIFTNDVFLCCGLRQIRNILTSPKKKHVRFFEKISCENYNHAMKIVERFGIKDVLALMVWGVPASMIWAEAASIKSFGPFAPLFSRLYKYSSMTAFANRLRLWWENRA
;
A
#
# COMPACT_ATOMS: atom_id res chain seq x y z
N MET A 1 -7.83 -37.86 33.92
CA MET A 1 -8.01 -36.48 33.43
C MET A 1 -9.43 -36.30 32.95
N LYS A 2 -10.18 -35.31 33.45
CA LYS A 2 -11.49 -34.94 32.91
C LYS A 2 -11.27 -34.56 31.43
N ARG A 3 -11.85 -35.28 30.48
CA ARG A 3 -11.76 -34.92 29.05
C ARG A 3 -12.47 -33.58 28.87
N GLU A 4 -11.72 -32.56 28.48
CA GLU A 4 -12.23 -31.21 28.22
C GLU A 4 -12.67 -31.10 26.74
N TYR A 5 -13.71 -30.32 26.48
CA TYR A 5 -14.33 -30.17 25.17
C TYR A 5 -14.11 -28.73 24.69
N VAL A 6 -13.72 -28.55 23.44
CA VAL A 6 -13.57 -27.23 22.84
C VAL A 6 -14.33 -27.16 21.52
N SER A 7 -15.01 -26.05 21.29
CA SER A 7 -15.66 -25.78 20.03
C SER A 7 -15.25 -24.44 19.45
N PHE A 8 -15.30 -24.34 18.13
CA PHE A 8 -14.95 -23.13 17.41
C PHE A 8 -16.11 -22.75 16.50
N ASP A 9 -16.44 -21.47 16.48
CA ASP A 9 -17.23 -20.92 15.39
C ASP A 9 -16.47 -21.06 14.06
N VAL A 10 -17.22 -21.20 12.96
CA VAL A 10 -16.66 -21.46 11.63
C VAL A 10 -16.30 -20.17 10.90
N PHE A 11 -17.26 -19.27 10.67
CA PHE A 11 -17.09 -18.14 9.75
C PHE A 11 -16.64 -16.89 10.48
N ASP A 12 -15.70 -16.13 9.92
CA ASP A 12 -15.08 -14.96 10.58
C ASP A 12 -14.27 -15.31 11.85
N THR A 13 -14.30 -16.58 12.27
CA THR A 13 -13.45 -17.19 13.30
C THR A 13 -12.39 -18.13 12.68
N CYS A 14 -12.76 -19.33 12.24
CA CYS A 14 -11.83 -20.31 11.65
C CYS A 14 -11.55 -20.04 10.16
N LEU A 15 -12.60 -19.70 9.42
CA LEU A 15 -12.55 -19.46 7.98
C LEU A 15 -12.94 -18.00 7.70
N ILE A 16 -12.08 -17.29 6.98
CA ILE A 16 -12.25 -15.89 6.59
C ILE A 16 -12.65 -15.84 5.12
N ARG A 17 -13.69 -15.06 4.82
CA ARG A 17 -14.07 -14.79 3.43
C ARG A 17 -13.17 -13.74 2.81
N ARG A 18 -12.52 -14.08 1.69
CA ARG A 18 -11.73 -13.14 0.89
C ARG A 18 -12.58 -12.00 0.33
N CYS A 19 -13.81 -12.28 -0.09
CA CYS A 19 -14.78 -11.27 -0.49
C CYS A 19 -15.29 -10.38 0.66
N GLY A 20 -14.86 -10.63 1.90
CA GLY A 20 -15.15 -9.79 3.05
C GLY A 20 -16.52 -10.08 3.69
N ARG A 21 -17.62 -9.77 3.00
CA ARG A 21 -18.99 -9.97 3.53
C ARG A 21 -19.70 -11.13 2.82
N PRO A 22 -20.59 -11.87 3.51
CA PRO A 22 -21.25 -13.06 2.96
C PRO A 22 -22.10 -12.77 1.72
N TYR A 23 -22.83 -11.64 1.67
CA TYR A 23 -23.66 -11.31 0.50
C TYR A 23 -22.84 -11.08 -0.78
N LYS A 24 -21.52 -10.84 -0.68
CA LYS A 24 -20.64 -10.71 -1.85
C LYS A 24 -20.50 -12.00 -2.63
N ILE A 25 -20.78 -13.15 -2.01
CA ILE A 25 -20.84 -14.44 -2.72
C ILE A 25 -21.87 -14.37 -3.85
N TRP A 26 -23.02 -13.76 -3.61
CA TRP A 26 -24.07 -13.61 -4.64
C TRP A 26 -23.65 -12.65 -5.75
N ASP A 27 -22.91 -11.59 -5.43
CA ASP A 27 -22.36 -10.69 -6.44
C ASP A 27 -21.32 -11.42 -7.31
N LEU A 28 -20.47 -12.26 -6.72
CA LEU A 28 -19.51 -13.10 -7.45
C LEU A 28 -20.20 -14.19 -8.28
N MET A 29 -21.34 -14.72 -7.82
CA MET A 29 -22.18 -15.57 -8.66
C MET A 29 -22.70 -14.79 -9.87
N ALA A 30 -23.20 -13.57 -9.66
CA ALA A 30 -23.66 -12.72 -10.75
C ALA A 30 -22.54 -12.40 -11.76
N ASP A 31 -21.29 -12.25 -11.30
CA ASP A 31 -20.10 -12.12 -12.16
C ASP A 31 -19.84 -13.30 -13.08
N ARG A 32 -20.23 -14.52 -12.68
CA ARG A 32 -20.08 -15.73 -13.51
C ARG A 32 -21.27 -16.00 -14.41
N LEU A 33 -22.46 -15.65 -13.94
CA LEU A 33 -23.72 -15.99 -14.61
C LEU A 33 -24.09 -15.00 -15.71
N PHE A 34 -23.63 -13.75 -15.59
CA PHE A 34 -24.04 -12.67 -16.46
C PHE A 34 -22.82 -11.88 -16.96
N GLU A 35 -22.90 -11.44 -18.22
CA GLU A 35 -21.97 -10.46 -18.76
C GLU A 35 -21.98 -9.17 -17.91
N LYS A 36 -20.83 -8.50 -17.83
CA LYS A 36 -20.67 -7.30 -16.98
C LYS A 36 -21.64 -6.18 -17.31
N ASP A 37 -21.95 -5.99 -18.59
CA ASP A 37 -22.85 -4.94 -19.06
C ASP A 37 -24.34 -5.27 -18.84
N TYR A 38 -24.67 -6.53 -18.51
CA TYR A 38 -26.04 -6.95 -18.20
C TYR A 38 -26.44 -6.66 -16.74
N SER A 39 -26.38 -5.37 -16.37
CA SER A 39 -26.64 -4.88 -15.01
C SER A 39 -28.01 -5.30 -14.45
N ARG A 40 -29.05 -5.33 -15.29
CA ARG A 40 -30.41 -5.73 -14.88
C ARG A 40 -30.46 -7.16 -14.37
N GLY A 41 -29.85 -8.12 -15.09
CA GLY A 41 -29.81 -9.52 -14.68
C GLY A 41 -29.10 -9.70 -13.36
N ARG A 42 -27.89 -9.12 -13.28
CA ARG A 42 -27.04 -9.15 -12.07
C ARG A 42 -27.76 -8.64 -10.83
N LEU A 43 -28.33 -7.43 -10.90
CA LEU A 43 -29.07 -6.82 -9.78
C LEU A 43 -30.34 -7.60 -9.42
N SER A 44 -31.07 -8.10 -10.44
CA SER A 44 -32.29 -8.89 -10.20
C SER A 44 -31.97 -10.21 -9.51
N PHE A 45 -30.87 -10.87 -9.88
CA PHE A 45 -30.43 -12.13 -9.29
C PHE A 45 -30.06 -11.94 -7.81
N THR A 46 -29.16 -11.00 -7.50
CA THR A 46 -28.69 -10.79 -6.13
C THR A 46 -29.82 -10.34 -5.20
N GLY A 47 -30.70 -9.45 -5.67
CA GLY A 47 -31.88 -9.01 -4.94
C GLY A 47 -32.87 -10.15 -4.67
N ASN A 48 -33.19 -10.95 -5.68
CA ASN A 48 -34.11 -12.09 -5.55
C ASN A 48 -33.53 -13.20 -4.66
N ARG A 49 -32.22 -13.49 -4.76
CA ARG A 49 -31.54 -14.46 -3.89
C ARG A 49 -31.55 -14.03 -2.43
N SER A 50 -31.34 -12.75 -2.15
CA SER A 50 -31.46 -12.20 -0.79
C SER A 50 -32.90 -12.29 -0.26
N LEU A 51 -33.89 -11.98 -1.10
CA LEU A 51 -35.30 -12.09 -0.74
C LEU A 51 -35.73 -13.54 -0.48
N ALA A 52 -35.22 -14.49 -1.26
CA ALA A 52 -35.52 -15.91 -1.11
C ALA A 52 -35.07 -16.44 0.26
N GLU A 53 -33.89 -16.04 0.75
CA GLU A 53 -33.43 -16.40 2.10
C GLU A 53 -34.34 -15.83 3.18
N LYS A 54 -34.74 -14.57 3.03
CA LYS A 54 -35.71 -13.95 3.94
C LYS A 54 -37.06 -14.67 3.93
N LYS A 55 -37.55 -15.08 2.77
CA LYS A 55 -38.80 -15.85 2.65
C LYS A 55 -38.70 -17.22 3.30
N ALA A 56 -37.64 -17.97 3.01
CA ALA A 56 -37.39 -19.27 3.62
C ALA A 56 -37.31 -19.17 5.14
N SER A 57 -36.75 -18.08 5.67
CA SER A 57 -36.68 -17.83 7.12
C SER A 57 -38.05 -17.65 7.81
N TYR A 58 -39.10 -17.28 7.05
CA TYR A 58 -40.47 -17.24 7.57
C TYR A 58 -41.11 -18.63 7.68
N GLY A 59 -40.78 -19.54 6.76
CA GLY A 59 -41.25 -20.93 6.79
C GLY A 59 -40.49 -21.81 7.78
N SER A 60 -39.19 -21.56 7.96
CA SER A 60 -38.35 -22.24 8.94
C SER A 60 -37.34 -21.27 9.55
N PRO A 61 -37.17 -21.21 10.89
CA PRO A 61 -36.13 -20.38 11.51
C PRO A 61 -34.70 -20.85 11.19
N TYR A 62 -34.54 -22.03 10.60
CA TYR A 62 -33.26 -22.63 10.23
C TYR A 62 -33.32 -23.17 8.79
N PRO A 63 -33.50 -22.29 7.78
CA PRO A 63 -33.65 -22.72 6.41
C PRO A 63 -32.33 -23.34 5.90
N THR A 64 -32.45 -24.44 5.16
CA THR A 64 -31.34 -25.04 4.41
C THR A 64 -31.14 -24.30 3.09
N LEU A 65 -30.01 -24.55 2.43
CA LEU A 65 -29.79 -24.05 1.06
C LEU A 65 -30.92 -24.48 0.12
N ASP A 66 -31.44 -25.71 0.26
CA ASP A 66 -32.54 -26.19 -0.56
C ASP A 66 -33.83 -25.38 -0.34
N ASP A 67 -34.20 -25.15 0.93
CA ASP A 67 -35.37 -24.33 1.31
C ASP A 67 -35.28 -22.91 0.70
N ILE A 68 -34.08 -22.33 0.71
CA ILE A 68 -33.84 -21.01 0.11
C ILE A 68 -34.06 -21.04 -1.40
N TYR A 69 -33.54 -22.06 -2.09
CA TYR A 69 -33.66 -22.18 -3.54
C TYR A 69 -35.06 -22.64 -4.00
N GLN A 70 -35.89 -23.20 -3.11
CA GLN A 70 -37.33 -23.38 -3.37
C GLN A 70 -38.06 -22.03 -3.48
N GLU A 71 -37.61 -21.00 -2.74
CA GLU A 71 -38.18 -19.65 -2.77
C GLU A 71 -37.62 -18.77 -3.91
N LEU A 72 -36.69 -19.29 -4.71
CA LEU A 72 -36.02 -18.58 -5.80
C LEU A 72 -36.33 -19.22 -7.16
N ASN A 73 -37.12 -18.54 -7.99
CA ASN A 73 -37.37 -18.97 -9.36
C ASN A 73 -36.16 -18.69 -10.26
N VAL A 74 -35.15 -19.57 -10.25
CA VAL A 74 -33.94 -19.42 -11.08
C VAL A 74 -34.18 -19.63 -12.58
N ALA A 75 -35.26 -20.35 -12.95
CA ALA A 75 -35.63 -20.60 -14.34
C ALA A 75 -35.96 -19.31 -15.12
N GLN A 76 -36.30 -18.22 -14.43
CA GLN A 76 -36.50 -16.90 -15.05
C GLN A 76 -35.24 -16.37 -15.77
N TRP A 77 -34.05 -16.88 -15.41
CA TRP A 77 -32.78 -16.58 -16.07
C TRP A 77 -32.23 -17.76 -16.89
N GLY A 78 -33.03 -18.82 -17.08
CA GLY A 78 -32.61 -20.02 -17.82
C GLY A 78 -31.64 -20.93 -17.06
N PHE A 79 -31.61 -20.84 -15.72
CA PHE A 79 -30.77 -21.69 -14.88
C PHE A 79 -31.57 -22.78 -14.16
N GLU A 80 -30.89 -23.88 -13.84
CA GLU A 80 -31.43 -24.99 -13.06
C GLU A 80 -31.09 -24.84 -11.57
N LYS A 81 -32.03 -25.22 -10.69
CA LYS A 81 -31.92 -25.06 -9.23
C LYS A 81 -30.64 -25.70 -8.68
N ASP A 82 -30.39 -26.96 -9.00
CA ASP A 82 -29.24 -27.71 -8.49
C ASP A 82 -27.90 -27.13 -8.96
N SER A 83 -27.84 -26.68 -10.22
CA SER A 83 -26.67 -26.01 -10.76
C SER A 83 -26.34 -24.72 -10.00
N MET A 84 -27.36 -23.96 -9.61
CA MET A 84 -27.19 -22.71 -8.87
C MET A 84 -26.77 -22.93 -7.42
N MET A 85 -27.34 -23.93 -6.75
CA MET A 85 -26.92 -24.34 -5.41
C MET A 85 -25.45 -24.79 -5.41
N ASN A 86 -25.06 -25.59 -6.41
CA ASN A 86 -23.68 -26.03 -6.58
C ASN A 86 -22.73 -24.86 -6.87
N LEU A 87 -23.14 -23.90 -7.70
CA LEU A 87 -22.36 -22.69 -7.96
C LEU A 87 -22.15 -21.86 -6.69
N GLU A 88 -23.19 -21.69 -5.86
CA GLU A 88 -23.08 -20.96 -4.58
C GLU A 88 -22.06 -21.62 -3.66
N MET A 89 -22.14 -22.95 -3.50
CA MET A 89 -21.16 -23.72 -2.72
C MET A 89 -19.76 -23.66 -3.32
N GLU A 90 -19.62 -23.70 -4.65
CA GLU A 90 -18.34 -23.62 -5.34
C GLU A 90 -17.67 -22.26 -5.09
N ILE A 91 -18.42 -21.16 -5.23
CA ILE A 91 -17.89 -19.81 -4.98
C ILE A 91 -17.58 -19.65 -3.49
N GLU A 92 -18.45 -20.10 -2.58
CA GLU A 92 -18.18 -20.07 -1.15
C GLU A 92 -16.86 -20.81 -0.83
N GLU A 93 -16.64 -22.02 -1.34
CA GLU A 93 -15.39 -22.75 -1.13
C GLU A 93 -14.15 -22.00 -1.64
N GLN A 94 -14.29 -21.28 -2.76
CA GLN A 94 -13.21 -20.52 -3.38
C GLN A 94 -12.89 -19.19 -2.68
N GLU A 95 -13.82 -18.69 -1.88
CA GLU A 95 -13.71 -17.45 -1.12
C GLU A 95 -13.33 -17.70 0.35
N LEU A 96 -13.45 -18.93 0.86
CA LEU A 96 -13.05 -19.29 2.22
C LEU A 96 -11.56 -19.62 2.33
N PHE A 97 -10.88 -18.94 3.25
CA PHE A 97 -9.47 -19.12 3.57
C PHE A 97 -9.27 -19.34 5.07
N PRO A 98 -8.22 -20.07 5.49
CA PRO A 98 -7.98 -20.34 6.90
C PRO A 98 -7.52 -19.08 7.64
N ASN A 99 -7.99 -18.92 8.88
CA ASN A 99 -7.38 -18.04 9.88
C ASN A 99 -6.20 -18.77 10.55
N PRO A 100 -4.94 -18.42 10.25
CA PRO A 100 -3.79 -19.20 10.72
C PRO A 100 -3.67 -19.26 12.24
N GLU A 101 -4.10 -18.20 12.95
CA GLU A 101 -4.07 -18.17 14.42
C GLU A 101 -5.08 -19.15 15.04
N MET A 102 -6.28 -19.24 14.47
CA MET A 102 -7.27 -20.22 14.93
C MET A 102 -6.85 -21.64 14.57
N LEU A 103 -6.24 -21.86 13.40
CA LEU A 103 -5.70 -23.18 13.04
C LEU A 103 -4.65 -23.65 14.06
N LYS A 104 -3.73 -22.74 14.45
CA LYS A 104 -2.75 -23.00 15.51
C LYS A 104 -3.44 -23.33 16.84
N THR A 105 -4.49 -22.60 17.20
CA THR A 105 -5.23 -22.79 18.45
C THR A 105 -5.93 -24.16 18.47
N VAL A 106 -6.60 -24.54 17.38
CA VAL A 106 -7.22 -25.87 17.23
C VAL A 106 -6.19 -26.98 17.42
N ASN A 107 -5.03 -26.88 16.77
CA ASN A 107 -3.95 -27.87 16.90
C ASN A 107 -3.42 -27.96 18.34
N GLN A 108 -3.26 -26.84 19.04
CA GLN A 108 -2.83 -26.83 20.45
C GLN A 108 -3.82 -27.53 21.39
N TYR A 109 -5.12 -27.37 21.17
CA TYR A 109 -6.12 -28.10 21.98
C TYR A 109 -6.15 -29.59 21.63
N ARG A 110 -5.97 -29.92 20.35
CA ARG A 110 -5.87 -31.31 19.90
C ARG A 110 -4.68 -32.03 20.53
N GLU A 111 -3.50 -31.41 20.55
CA GLU A 111 -2.30 -31.93 21.23
C GLU A 111 -2.50 -32.15 22.73
N LYS A 112 -3.34 -31.33 23.36
CA LYS A 112 -3.73 -31.49 24.78
C LYS A 112 -4.80 -32.56 25.02
N GLY A 113 -5.25 -33.25 23.97
CA GLY A 113 -6.25 -34.32 24.05
C GLY A 113 -7.69 -33.84 24.24
N PHE A 114 -8.00 -32.59 23.87
CA PHE A 114 -9.37 -32.10 23.87
C PHE A 114 -10.17 -32.74 22.73
N LYS A 115 -11.47 -32.95 22.98
CA LYS A 115 -12.43 -33.21 21.91
C LYS A 115 -12.74 -31.89 21.20
N ILE A 116 -12.66 -31.87 19.87
CA ILE A 116 -12.86 -30.68 19.05
C ILE A 116 -14.23 -30.73 18.37
N ALA A 117 -14.88 -29.57 18.26
CA ALA A 117 -16.02 -29.39 17.38
C ALA A 117 -16.05 -28.03 16.70
N PHE A 118 -16.81 -27.96 15.62
CA PHE A 118 -17.09 -26.74 14.89
C PHE A 118 -18.58 -26.47 14.90
N VAL A 119 -18.99 -25.24 15.23
CA VAL A 119 -20.40 -24.86 15.37
C VAL A 119 -20.69 -23.66 14.47
N SER A 120 -21.78 -23.68 13.72
CA SER A 120 -22.09 -22.58 12.79
C SER A 120 -23.59 -22.34 12.65
N ASP A 121 -23.98 -21.07 12.68
CA ASP A 121 -25.33 -20.64 12.26
C ASP A 121 -25.30 -20.42 10.74
N MET A 122 -25.59 -21.46 9.96
CA MET A 122 -25.49 -21.43 8.49
C MET A 122 -26.52 -22.33 7.82
N TYR A 123 -26.92 -21.99 6.59
CA TYR A 123 -27.80 -22.78 5.73
C TYR A 123 -27.08 -23.86 4.90
N LEU A 124 -25.75 -23.78 4.80
CA LEU A 124 -24.94 -24.69 3.99
C LEU A 124 -24.84 -26.10 4.59
N PRO A 125 -24.77 -27.16 3.76
CA PRO A 125 -24.67 -28.54 4.25
C PRO A 125 -23.52 -28.79 5.23
N THR A 126 -23.77 -29.59 6.28
CA THR A 126 -22.73 -30.02 7.23
C THR A 126 -21.54 -30.67 6.54
N GLU A 127 -21.78 -31.49 5.52
CA GLU A 127 -20.72 -32.15 4.74
C GLU A 127 -19.87 -31.16 3.93
N PHE A 128 -20.49 -30.09 3.40
CA PHE A 128 -19.75 -29.02 2.74
C PHE A 128 -18.82 -28.31 3.72
N ILE A 129 -19.32 -27.92 4.89
CA ILE A 129 -18.51 -27.25 5.92
C ILE A 129 -17.38 -28.15 6.41
N ARG A 130 -17.66 -29.44 6.66
CA ARG A 130 -16.65 -30.44 7.03
C ARG A 130 -15.57 -30.57 5.95
N LYS A 131 -15.95 -30.65 4.67
CA LYS A 131 -15.02 -30.70 3.53
C LYS A 131 -14.05 -29.50 3.55
N VAL A 132 -14.56 -28.28 3.68
CA VAL A 132 -13.73 -27.06 3.66
C VAL A 132 -12.82 -26.98 4.90
N LEU A 133 -13.33 -27.30 6.09
CA LEU A 133 -12.51 -27.36 7.30
C LEU A 133 -11.39 -28.41 7.20
N THR A 134 -11.70 -29.58 6.64
CA THR A 134 -10.72 -30.66 6.43
C THR A 134 -9.64 -30.26 5.44
N LYS A 135 -10.02 -29.62 4.32
CA LYS A 135 -9.10 -29.09 3.30
C LYS A 135 -8.01 -28.18 3.90
N TYR A 136 -8.35 -27.39 4.91
CA TYR A 136 -7.42 -26.47 5.58
C TYR A 136 -6.84 -27.01 6.89
N GLY A 137 -7.05 -28.29 7.22
CA GLY A 137 -6.47 -28.95 8.39
C GLY A 137 -7.15 -28.60 9.73
N PHE A 138 -8.33 -27.98 9.70
CA PHE A 138 -9.09 -27.70 10.91
C PHE A 138 -9.78 -28.94 11.47
N CYS A 139 -10.46 -29.71 10.61
CA CYS A 139 -11.29 -30.85 11.01
C CYS A 139 -10.68 -32.18 10.55
N GLN A 140 -10.69 -33.17 11.43
CA GLN A 140 -10.27 -34.55 11.15
C GLN A 140 -11.11 -35.50 12.01
N GLU A 141 -11.16 -36.80 11.70
CA GLU A 141 -11.81 -37.77 12.60
C GLU A 141 -11.11 -37.81 13.98
N PRO A 142 -11.84 -37.82 15.12
CA PRO A 142 -13.30 -37.88 15.29
C PRO A 142 -13.98 -36.51 15.59
N ASP A 143 -13.48 -35.40 15.05
CA ASP A 143 -14.00 -34.05 15.30
C ASP A 143 -15.43 -33.89 14.76
N LEU A 144 -16.25 -33.12 15.48
CA LEU A 144 -17.67 -32.93 15.18
C LEU A 144 -17.95 -31.59 14.48
N VAL A 145 -18.95 -31.55 13.61
CA VAL A 145 -19.40 -30.33 12.93
C VAL A 145 -20.92 -30.21 13.09
N PHE A 146 -21.37 -29.11 13.68
CA PHE A 146 -22.78 -28.82 13.94
C PHE A 146 -23.20 -27.55 13.19
N VAL A 147 -24.20 -27.69 12.33
CA VAL A 147 -24.73 -26.58 11.51
C VAL A 147 -26.20 -26.36 11.85
N SER A 148 -26.57 -25.12 12.12
CA SER A 148 -27.89 -24.77 12.66
C SER A 148 -29.07 -25.26 11.82
N ALA A 149 -29.00 -25.16 10.49
CA ALA A 149 -30.05 -25.62 9.58
C ALA A 149 -30.32 -27.13 9.66
N TYR A 150 -29.30 -27.92 10.01
CA TYR A 150 -29.35 -29.38 10.09
C TYR A 150 -29.58 -29.89 11.51
N CYS A 151 -29.13 -29.14 12.53
CA CYS A 151 -29.45 -29.40 13.93
C CYS A 151 -30.83 -28.84 14.34
N LYS A 152 -31.46 -28.02 13.49
CA LYS A 152 -32.69 -27.26 13.78
C LYS A 152 -32.59 -26.45 15.09
N ALA A 153 -31.44 -25.79 15.28
CA ALA A 153 -31.10 -25.05 16.49
C ALA A 153 -30.03 -23.99 16.20
N SER A 154 -30.09 -22.78 16.77
CA SER A 154 -29.10 -21.71 16.50
C SER A 154 -28.27 -21.33 17.73
N LYS A 155 -27.11 -20.70 17.47
CA LYS A 155 -26.29 -20.05 18.50
C LYS A 155 -26.95 -18.78 19.01
N TYR A 156 -27.69 -18.08 18.15
CA TYR A 156 -28.37 -16.82 18.50
C TYR A 156 -29.37 -16.94 19.67
N ASP A 157 -30.20 -17.99 19.67
CA ASP A 157 -31.08 -18.35 20.81
C ASP A 157 -30.40 -19.34 21.78
N GLY A 158 -29.29 -19.91 21.32
CA GLY A 158 -28.39 -20.80 22.03
C GLY A 158 -28.86 -22.25 22.12
N LYS A 159 -29.97 -22.60 21.46
CA LYS A 159 -30.42 -24.00 21.37
C LYS A 159 -29.36 -24.89 20.74
N LEU A 160 -28.50 -24.36 19.87
CA LEU A 160 -27.41 -25.14 19.29
C LEU A 160 -26.39 -25.56 20.36
N PHE A 161 -26.09 -24.70 21.34
CA PHE A 161 -25.24 -25.08 22.46
C PHE A 161 -25.91 -26.14 23.33
N ASP A 162 -27.23 -26.03 23.56
CA ASP A 162 -27.99 -27.02 24.32
C ASP A 162 -28.01 -28.38 23.60
N PHE A 163 -28.13 -28.37 22.27
CA PHE A 163 -28.01 -29.55 21.43
C PHE A 163 -26.63 -30.20 21.56
N VAL A 164 -25.55 -29.43 21.43
CA VAL A 164 -24.17 -29.93 21.54
C VAL A 164 -23.88 -30.50 22.94
N LEU A 165 -24.38 -29.88 24.02
CA LEU A 165 -24.24 -30.43 25.38
C LEU A 165 -24.86 -31.83 25.50
N ARG A 166 -26.04 -32.05 24.90
CA ARG A 166 -26.72 -33.35 24.89
C ARG A 166 -25.96 -34.38 24.07
N GLU A 167 -25.62 -34.05 22.82
CA GLU A 167 -24.94 -34.97 21.90
C GLU A 167 -23.56 -35.41 22.42
N THR A 168 -22.83 -34.48 23.05
CA THR A 168 -21.46 -34.75 23.51
C THR A 168 -21.40 -35.30 24.93
N GLN A 169 -22.53 -35.28 25.64
CA GLN A 169 -22.65 -35.58 27.07
C GLN A 169 -21.63 -34.80 27.94
N THR A 170 -21.22 -33.61 27.49
CA THR A 170 -20.26 -32.76 28.20
C THR A 170 -20.94 -31.83 29.18
N LYS A 171 -20.23 -31.38 30.22
CA LYS A 171 -20.73 -30.34 31.14
C LYS A 171 -20.29 -28.97 30.66
N ALA A 172 -21.18 -27.97 30.73
CA ALA A 172 -20.87 -26.61 30.30
C ALA A 172 -19.58 -26.03 30.90
N LYS A 173 -19.32 -26.27 32.20
CA LYS A 173 -18.10 -25.83 32.88
C LYS A 173 -16.80 -26.48 32.37
N GLN A 174 -16.90 -27.56 31.58
CA GLN A 174 -15.77 -28.27 30.96
C GLN A 174 -15.66 -27.96 29.46
N TRP A 175 -16.49 -27.03 28.98
CA TRP A 175 -16.54 -26.62 27.59
C TRP A 175 -15.96 -25.23 27.41
N ILE A 176 -15.01 -25.10 26.48
CA ILE A 176 -14.50 -23.84 25.96
C ILE A 176 -15.07 -23.58 24.55
N HIS A 177 -15.57 -22.37 24.30
CA HIS A 177 -16.03 -21.96 22.98
C HIS A 177 -15.32 -20.68 22.50
N TYR A 178 -14.85 -20.72 21.25
CA TYR A 178 -14.23 -19.60 20.54
C TYR A 178 -15.16 -19.11 19.44
N GLY A 179 -15.36 -17.79 19.34
CA GLY A 179 -16.02 -17.19 18.17
C GLY A 179 -15.97 -15.68 18.17
N ASP A 180 -16.31 -15.08 17.04
CA ASP A 180 -16.17 -13.64 16.78
C ASP A 180 -17.40 -12.83 17.22
N ASN A 181 -18.59 -13.45 17.24
CA ASN A 181 -19.81 -12.72 17.52
C ASN A 181 -20.02 -12.49 19.01
N GLU A 182 -20.08 -11.21 19.42
CA GLU A 182 -20.23 -10.84 20.83
C GLU A 182 -21.50 -11.42 21.47
N ARG A 183 -22.59 -11.55 20.71
CA ARG A 183 -23.83 -12.14 21.21
C ARG A 183 -23.79 -13.67 21.11
N SER A 184 -23.74 -14.19 19.89
CA SER A 184 -23.96 -15.61 19.60
C SER A 184 -22.83 -16.51 20.08
N ASP A 185 -21.58 -16.00 20.13
CA ASP A 185 -20.41 -16.82 20.47
C ASP A 185 -19.80 -16.45 21.83
N TYR A 186 -20.13 -15.28 22.37
CA TYR A 186 -19.63 -14.86 23.68
C TYR A 186 -20.70 -14.79 24.77
N ARG A 187 -21.74 -13.96 24.63
CA ARG A 187 -22.73 -13.76 25.71
C ARG A 187 -23.68 -14.95 25.90
N VAL A 188 -24.23 -15.49 24.82
CA VAL A 188 -25.23 -16.58 24.85
C VAL A 188 -24.66 -17.92 25.37
N PRO A 189 -23.49 -18.41 24.93
CA PRO A 189 -22.90 -19.61 25.52
C PRO A 189 -22.42 -19.37 26.96
N LYS A 190 -21.94 -18.16 27.29
CA LYS A 190 -21.53 -17.81 28.65
C LYS A 190 -22.68 -17.86 29.65
N SER A 191 -23.90 -17.46 29.27
CA SER A 191 -25.07 -17.58 30.13
C SER A 191 -25.46 -19.04 30.42
N ARG A 192 -25.00 -20.00 29.60
CA ARG A 192 -25.14 -21.44 29.83
C ARG A 192 -24.02 -22.06 30.66
N GLY A 193 -23.10 -21.23 31.17
CA GLY A 193 -21.96 -21.68 31.97
C GLY A 193 -20.80 -22.25 31.15
N ILE A 194 -20.79 -22.03 29.83
CA ILE A 194 -19.67 -22.36 28.94
C ILE A 194 -18.58 -21.30 29.10
N LYS A 195 -17.31 -21.72 29.12
CA LYS A 195 -16.19 -20.77 29.09
C LYS A 195 -16.04 -20.24 27.67
N THR A 196 -16.09 -18.92 27.49
CA THR A 196 -16.08 -18.30 26.16
C THR A 196 -14.85 -17.43 25.95
N ILE A 197 -14.34 -17.42 24.72
CA ILE A 197 -13.23 -16.59 24.27
C ILE A 197 -13.68 -15.86 23.00
N LEU A 198 -13.76 -14.54 23.09
CA LEU A 198 -14.18 -13.69 21.98
C LEU A 198 -12.98 -13.43 21.05
N VAL A 199 -13.15 -13.74 19.77
CA VAL A 199 -12.19 -13.52 18.69
C VAL A 199 -12.54 -12.21 17.97
N ASN A 200 -12.13 -11.06 18.51
CA ASN A 200 -12.60 -9.75 18.04
C ASN A 200 -11.61 -8.97 17.16
N ASP A 201 -10.50 -9.59 16.78
CA ASP A 201 -9.44 -8.97 15.97
C ASP A 201 -9.43 -9.46 14.52
N THR A 202 -10.46 -10.22 14.12
CA THR A 202 -10.70 -10.67 12.74
C THR A 202 -11.56 -9.71 11.94
N ASP A 203 -12.17 -8.69 12.55
CA ASP A 203 -13.05 -7.74 11.86
C ASP A 203 -12.25 -6.78 10.94
N PHE A 204 -12.97 -6.05 10.09
CA PHE A 204 -12.44 -4.95 9.31
C PHE A 204 -11.86 -3.84 10.19
N THR A 205 -10.79 -3.18 9.71
CA THR A 205 -10.25 -1.97 10.34
C THR A 205 -11.25 -0.80 10.23
N ASP A 206 -11.08 0.23 11.06
CA ASP A 206 -11.86 1.48 10.92
C ASP A 206 -11.71 2.11 9.54
N GLU A 207 -10.56 1.90 8.90
CA GLU A 207 -10.24 2.38 7.57
C GLU A 207 -11.00 1.57 6.51
N GLU A 208 -10.90 0.23 6.55
CA GLU A 208 -11.63 -0.70 5.67
C GLU A 208 -13.17 -0.52 5.76
N LYS A 209 -13.72 -0.37 6.98
CA LYS A 209 -15.15 -0.11 7.19
C LYS A 209 -15.62 1.18 6.52
N ARG A 210 -14.82 2.24 6.64
CA ARG A 210 -15.13 3.53 6.00
C ARG A 210 -15.13 3.39 4.48
N TRP A 211 -14.17 2.67 3.90
CA TRP A 211 -14.18 2.44 2.45
C TRP A 211 -15.44 1.71 1.99
N ILE A 212 -15.88 0.68 2.71
CA ILE A 212 -17.13 -0.02 2.40
C ILE A 212 -18.33 0.94 2.46
N ASP A 213 -18.39 1.80 3.48
CA ASP A 213 -19.46 2.78 3.60
C ASP A 213 -19.41 3.81 2.45
N ASP A 214 -18.22 4.33 2.15
CA ASP A 214 -18.00 5.35 1.10
C ASP A 214 -18.14 4.78 -0.31
N ALA A 215 -18.01 3.46 -0.50
CA ALA A 215 -18.11 2.79 -1.80
C ALA A 215 -19.40 3.14 -2.55
N ARG A 216 -20.48 3.48 -1.84
CA ARG A 216 -21.75 3.95 -2.41
C ARG A 216 -21.66 5.23 -3.25
N PHE A 217 -20.58 6.00 -3.11
CA PHE A 217 -20.34 7.24 -3.85
C PHE A 217 -19.48 7.02 -5.10
N TYR A 218 -19.09 5.78 -5.39
CA TYR A 218 -18.23 5.41 -6.51
C TYR A 218 -18.99 4.49 -7.48
N THR A 219 -18.55 4.47 -8.73
CA THR A 219 -19.17 3.63 -9.77
C THR A 219 -18.88 2.16 -9.48
N HIS A 220 -17.65 1.86 -9.04
CA HIS A 220 -17.16 0.50 -8.77
C HIS A 220 -17.33 0.10 -7.30
N LYS A 221 -18.55 0.29 -6.77
CA LYS A 221 -18.88 -0.03 -5.37
C LYS A 221 -18.52 -1.48 -5.02
N HIS A 222 -18.90 -2.43 -5.89
CA HIS A 222 -18.71 -3.87 -5.69
C HIS A 222 -17.23 -4.19 -5.47
N GLU A 223 -16.38 -3.63 -6.30
CA GLU A 223 -14.95 -3.88 -6.31
C GLU A 223 -14.23 -3.21 -5.13
N ILE A 224 -14.69 -2.04 -4.67
CA ILE A 224 -14.18 -1.42 -3.44
C ILE A 224 -14.48 -2.31 -2.22
N GLU A 225 -15.68 -2.90 -2.15
CA GLU A 225 -16.04 -3.83 -1.06
C GLU A 225 -15.19 -5.11 -1.12
N LEU A 226 -14.97 -5.67 -2.31
CA LEU A 226 -14.07 -6.80 -2.52
C LEU A 226 -12.62 -6.46 -2.16
N TRP A 227 -12.15 -5.26 -2.50
CA TRP A 227 -10.82 -4.77 -2.12
C TRP A 227 -10.68 -4.72 -0.60
N ALA A 228 -11.67 -4.18 0.12
CA ALA A 228 -11.66 -4.18 1.58
C ALA A 228 -11.65 -5.60 2.17
N GLY A 229 -12.40 -6.54 1.58
CA GLY A 229 -12.37 -7.95 1.96
C GLY A 229 -10.99 -8.60 1.78
N LEU A 230 -10.37 -8.31 0.64
CA LEU A 230 -9.04 -8.80 0.30
C LEU A 230 -7.96 -8.23 1.23
N CYS A 231 -8.07 -6.93 1.56
CA CYS A 231 -7.21 -6.29 2.56
C CYS A 231 -7.33 -6.96 3.93
N ARG A 232 -8.57 -7.16 4.39
CA ARG A 232 -8.87 -7.87 5.63
C ARG A 232 -8.26 -9.27 5.64
N LEU A 233 -8.49 -10.08 4.61
CA LEU A 233 -7.92 -11.42 4.52
C LEU A 233 -6.39 -11.38 4.59
N THR A 234 -5.77 -10.55 3.74
CA THR A 234 -4.31 -10.46 3.65
C THR A 234 -3.71 -10.11 5.01
N ARG A 235 -4.31 -9.16 5.73
CA ARG A 235 -3.89 -8.79 7.08
C ARG A 235 -3.99 -9.96 8.06
N LEU A 236 -5.06 -10.76 7.99
CA LEU A 236 -5.27 -11.90 8.89
C LEU A 236 -4.43 -13.13 8.55
N GLN A 237 -3.97 -13.26 7.31
CA GLN A 237 -3.02 -14.30 6.90
C GLN A 237 -1.57 -13.98 7.31
N ASN A 238 -1.30 -12.76 7.76
CA ASN A 238 0.01 -12.29 8.17
C ASN A 238 0.09 -12.03 9.68
N GLU A 239 1.27 -11.65 10.16
CA GLU A 239 1.48 -11.20 11.54
C GLU A 239 0.53 -10.03 11.85
N ARG A 240 -0.36 -10.21 12.84
CA ARG A 240 -1.35 -9.21 13.30
C ARG A 240 -0.65 -8.01 13.93
N SER A 241 -0.13 -7.14 13.07
CA SER A 241 0.70 -6.00 13.45
C SER A 241 0.23 -4.74 12.70
N PHE A 242 0.51 -3.58 13.29
CA PHE A 242 0.22 -2.31 12.65
C PHE A 242 1.02 -2.10 11.36
N ALA A 243 2.22 -2.69 11.25
CA ALA A 243 3.01 -2.69 10.02
C ALA A 243 2.30 -3.46 8.89
N ALA A 244 1.75 -4.64 9.17
CA ALA A 244 0.97 -5.40 8.19
C ALA A 244 -0.29 -4.63 7.76
N THR A 245 -0.99 -3.99 8.70
CA THR A 245 -2.10 -3.07 8.37
C THR A 245 -1.65 -1.94 7.46
N MET A 246 -0.52 -1.28 7.74
CA MET A 246 -0.01 -0.21 6.89
C MET A 246 0.43 -0.72 5.50
N ALA A 247 1.00 -1.91 5.40
CA ALA A 247 1.38 -2.50 4.12
C ALA A 247 0.15 -2.73 3.22
N VAL A 248 -0.94 -3.21 3.80
CA VAL A 248 -2.19 -3.48 3.07
C VAL A 248 -2.99 -2.19 2.87
N ASP A 249 -3.40 -1.54 3.95
CA ASP A 249 -4.39 -0.46 3.90
C ASP A 249 -3.85 0.81 3.24
N PHE A 250 -2.53 1.03 3.35
CA PHE A 250 -1.87 2.19 2.77
C PHE A 250 -1.06 1.83 1.53
N ILE A 251 -0.04 0.97 1.63
CA ILE A 251 0.88 0.76 0.49
C ILE A 251 0.17 0.05 -0.67
N ALA A 252 -0.53 -1.07 -0.43
CA ALA A 252 -1.23 -1.79 -1.49
C ALA A 252 -2.31 -0.90 -2.15
N SER A 253 -3.13 -0.22 -1.34
CA SER A 253 -4.19 0.68 -1.83
C SER A 253 -3.68 1.88 -2.64
N VAL A 254 -2.40 2.25 -2.50
CA VAL A 254 -1.77 3.35 -3.25
C VAL A 254 -1.01 2.86 -4.48
N TYR A 255 -0.27 1.76 -4.37
CA TYR A 255 0.65 1.30 -5.42
C TYR A 255 0.08 0.25 -6.36
N VAL A 256 -0.83 -0.62 -5.91
CA VAL A 256 -1.43 -1.61 -6.79
C VAL A 256 -2.25 -0.95 -7.91
N PRO A 257 -3.13 0.04 -7.63
CA PRO A 257 -3.79 0.79 -8.69
C PRO A 257 -2.84 1.45 -9.70
N TYR A 258 -1.74 2.01 -9.20
CA TYR A 258 -0.75 2.66 -10.03
C TYR A 258 -0.02 1.68 -10.96
N VAL A 259 0.45 0.55 -10.43
CA VAL A 259 1.16 -0.46 -11.23
C VAL A 259 0.21 -1.09 -12.26
N ALA A 260 -1.04 -1.32 -11.88
CA ALA A 260 -2.06 -1.76 -12.82
C ALA A 260 -2.29 -0.75 -13.96
N TYR A 261 -2.35 0.55 -13.65
CA TYR A 261 -2.37 1.62 -14.66
C TYR A 261 -1.14 1.59 -15.56
N VAL A 262 0.07 1.42 -15.00
CA VAL A 262 1.32 1.33 -15.77
C VAL A 262 1.28 0.16 -16.74
N LEU A 263 0.94 -1.04 -16.29
CA LEU A 263 0.92 -2.25 -17.12
C LEU A 263 -0.13 -2.15 -18.24
N ARG A 264 -1.33 -1.66 -17.94
CA ARG A 264 -2.40 -1.50 -18.93
C ARG A 264 -2.06 -0.44 -19.97
N THR A 265 -1.59 0.72 -19.52
CA THR A 265 -1.15 1.78 -20.43
C THR A 265 0.04 1.33 -21.27
N ALA A 266 0.96 0.54 -20.71
CA ALA A 266 2.07 -0.04 -21.45
C ALA A 266 1.58 -0.96 -22.57
N LYS A 267 0.60 -1.84 -22.31
CA LYS A 267 -0.05 -2.66 -23.34
C LYS A 267 -0.71 -1.81 -24.43
N GLU A 268 -1.52 -0.83 -24.04
CA GLU A 268 -2.22 0.09 -24.97
C GLU A 268 -1.25 0.87 -25.86
N LYS A 269 -0.11 1.31 -25.31
CA LYS A 269 0.91 2.09 -26.03
C LYS A 269 1.92 1.20 -26.75
N GLY A 270 1.81 -0.13 -26.67
CA GLY A 270 2.74 -1.07 -27.29
C GLY A 270 4.16 -1.02 -26.71
N ILE A 271 4.29 -0.61 -25.43
CA ILE A 271 5.56 -0.62 -24.69
C ILE A 271 5.90 -2.07 -24.34
N LYS A 272 7.12 -2.50 -24.67
CA LYS A 272 7.58 -3.88 -24.49
C LYS A 272 8.46 -4.06 -23.26
N THR A 273 9.11 -3.01 -22.80
CA THR A 273 9.98 -3.07 -21.62
C THR A 273 9.70 -1.92 -20.67
N LEU A 274 9.48 -2.24 -19.40
CA LEU A 274 9.33 -1.28 -18.31
C LEU A 274 10.57 -1.32 -17.41
N TYR A 275 11.23 -0.18 -17.28
CA TYR A 275 12.39 0.01 -16.42
C TYR A 275 11.98 0.70 -15.12
N PHE A 276 11.80 -0.09 -14.07
CA PHE A 276 11.50 0.38 -12.72
C PHE A 276 12.78 0.98 -12.11
N LEU A 277 12.78 2.28 -11.88
CA LEU A 277 13.98 2.99 -11.44
C LEU A 277 14.29 2.70 -9.98
N ALA A 278 15.56 2.44 -9.69
CA ALA A 278 16.04 2.50 -8.33
C ALA A 278 15.93 3.93 -7.77
N ARG A 279 15.58 4.11 -6.51
CA ARG A 279 15.32 3.08 -5.50
C ARG A 279 13.84 2.69 -5.44
N ASP A 280 12.97 3.68 -5.55
CA ASP A 280 11.57 3.59 -5.15
C ASP A 280 10.74 2.65 -6.05
N GLY A 281 11.18 2.44 -7.29
CA GLY A 281 10.54 1.53 -8.24
C GLY A 281 10.62 0.04 -7.88
N HIS A 282 11.39 -0.35 -6.86
CA HIS A 282 11.52 -1.77 -6.49
C HIS A 282 10.18 -2.40 -6.10
N ILE A 283 9.41 -1.72 -5.24
CA ILE A 283 8.10 -2.24 -4.83
C ILE A 283 7.13 -2.33 -6.02
N PHE A 284 7.21 -1.40 -6.98
CA PHE A 284 6.39 -1.42 -8.19
C PHE A 284 6.76 -2.61 -9.09
N LEU A 285 8.04 -2.95 -9.19
CA LEU A 285 8.51 -4.12 -9.92
C LEU A 285 7.96 -5.42 -9.32
N GLU A 286 8.00 -5.55 -7.99
CA GLU A 286 7.49 -6.75 -7.32
C GLU A 286 5.96 -6.88 -7.48
N ILE A 287 5.22 -5.77 -7.38
CA ILE A 287 3.79 -5.74 -7.72
C ILE A 287 3.58 -6.16 -9.17
N ALA A 288 4.33 -5.59 -10.12
CA ALA A 288 4.17 -5.87 -11.55
C ALA A 288 4.42 -7.34 -11.89
N LYS A 289 5.46 -7.96 -11.28
CA LYS A 289 5.74 -9.39 -11.43
C LYS A 289 4.65 -10.27 -10.83
N ALA A 290 4.03 -9.84 -9.72
CA ALA A 290 2.92 -10.55 -9.10
C ALA A 290 1.64 -10.48 -9.97
N MET A 291 1.45 -9.39 -10.72
CA MET A 291 0.36 -9.21 -11.70
C MET A 291 0.64 -9.94 -13.02
N LYS A 292 0.73 -11.28 -12.99
CA LYS A 292 1.16 -12.09 -14.15
C LYS A 292 0.33 -11.87 -15.42
N ALA A 293 -1.00 -11.79 -15.29
CA ALA A 293 -1.89 -11.59 -16.43
C ALA A 293 -1.70 -10.19 -17.05
N GLU A 294 -1.57 -9.17 -16.21
CA GLU A 294 -1.39 -7.79 -16.65
C GLU A 294 0.01 -7.50 -17.17
N SER A 295 1.03 -8.23 -16.69
CA SER A 295 2.42 -8.11 -17.16
C SER A 295 2.75 -9.01 -18.36
N GLU A 296 1.84 -9.89 -18.77
CA GLU A 296 2.06 -10.74 -19.95
C GLU A 296 2.44 -9.92 -21.19
N GLY A 297 3.55 -10.30 -21.84
CA GLY A 297 4.08 -9.62 -23.02
C GLY A 297 4.85 -8.32 -22.75
N ILE A 298 5.05 -7.95 -21.47
CA ILE A 298 5.87 -6.82 -21.05
C ILE A 298 7.04 -7.34 -20.21
N GLU A 299 8.25 -6.97 -20.59
CA GLU A 299 9.45 -7.25 -19.82
C GLU A 299 9.62 -6.20 -18.70
N CYS A 300 9.59 -6.64 -17.44
CA CYS A 300 9.77 -5.77 -16.29
C CYS A 300 11.21 -5.86 -15.75
N ARG A 301 11.99 -4.78 -15.87
CA ARG A 301 13.40 -4.70 -15.45
C ARG A 301 13.61 -3.69 -14.33
N TYR A 302 14.56 -3.98 -13.45
CA TYR A 302 15.01 -3.03 -12.42
C TYR A 302 16.22 -2.24 -12.92
N LEU A 303 16.09 -0.94 -13.11
CA LEU A 303 17.17 -0.09 -13.62
C LEU A 303 17.87 0.61 -12.45
N LYS A 304 19.12 0.23 -12.19
CA LYS A 304 19.93 0.76 -11.08
C LYS A 304 20.54 2.10 -11.44
N VAL A 305 19.71 3.13 -11.43
CA VAL A 305 20.10 4.53 -11.61
C VAL A 305 19.77 5.33 -10.36
N SER A 306 20.40 6.49 -10.20
CA SER A 306 20.02 7.47 -9.19
C SER A 306 20.42 8.86 -9.69
N ARG A 307 19.90 9.92 -9.06
CA ARG A 307 20.38 11.28 -9.32
C ARG A 307 21.90 11.41 -9.16
N ARG A 308 22.49 10.74 -8.16
CA ARG A 308 23.94 10.77 -7.90
C ARG A 308 24.75 10.13 -9.03
N ALA A 309 24.29 9.00 -9.57
CA ALA A 309 24.93 8.38 -10.74
C ALA A 309 24.74 9.24 -12.01
N LEU A 310 23.54 9.76 -12.23
CA LEU A 310 23.17 10.48 -13.45
C LEU A 310 23.80 11.89 -13.53
N TYR A 311 23.77 12.67 -12.45
CA TYR A 311 24.25 14.06 -12.44
C TYR A 311 25.75 14.14 -12.73
N SER A 312 26.51 13.11 -12.34
CA SER A 312 27.93 13.01 -12.67
C SER A 312 28.22 12.81 -14.17
N CYS A 313 27.21 12.44 -14.97
CA CYS A 313 27.33 12.12 -16.40
C CYS A 313 26.85 13.25 -17.34
N VAL A 314 26.34 14.36 -16.80
CA VAL A 314 25.60 15.37 -17.57
C VAL A 314 26.48 16.40 -18.28
N PHE A 315 27.77 16.54 -17.92
CA PHE A 315 28.61 17.61 -18.45
C PHE A 315 29.20 17.23 -19.83
N TYR A 316 28.70 17.87 -20.88
CA TYR A 316 29.31 17.86 -22.21
C TYR A 316 30.03 19.19 -22.44
N GLU A 317 29.32 20.29 -22.19
CA GLU A 317 29.83 21.64 -22.46
C GLU A 317 29.99 22.52 -21.21
N VAL A 318 29.47 22.09 -20.06
CA VAL A 318 29.41 22.86 -18.81
C VAL A 318 28.60 24.14 -19.02
N ASN A 319 27.43 23.99 -19.65
CA ASN A 319 26.50 25.08 -19.93
C ASN A 319 25.53 25.33 -18.75
N ASP A 320 24.75 26.41 -18.85
CA ASP A 320 23.85 26.82 -17.77
C ASP A 320 22.74 25.80 -17.50
N PHE A 321 22.28 25.08 -18.54
CA PHE A 321 21.33 23.99 -18.40
C PHE A 321 21.93 22.85 -17.55
N GLU A 322 23.11 22.34 -17.91
CA GLU A 322 23.77 21.22 -17.21
C GLU A 322 24.03 21.55 -15.74
N LEU A 323 24.53 22.76 -15.49
CA LEU A 323 24.79 23.25 -14.13
C LEU A 323 23.49 23.45 -13.33
N SER A 324 22.45 24.01 -13.96
CA SER A 324 21.18 24.26 -13.26
C SER A 324 20.45 22.98 -12.85
N VAL A 325 20.43 21.94 -13.69
CA VAL A 325 19.79 20.64 -13.40
C VAL A 325 20.40 20.00 -12.14
N VAL A 326 21.71 20.11 -11.99
CA VAL A 326 22.45 19.56 -10.86
C VAL A 326 22.33 20.45 -9.62
N ILE A 327 22.69 21.72 -9.74
CA ILE A 327 23.01 22.57 -8.58
C ILE A 327 21.76 23.19 -7.96
N ASN A 328 20.68 23.42 -8.72
CA ASN A 328 19.43 23.96 -8.16
C ASN A 328 18.82 23.04 -7.08
N ASN A 329 19.12 21.74 -7.13
CA ASN A 329 18.66 20.78 -6.13
C ASN A 329 19.50 20.78 -4.84
N ALA A 330 20.71 21.38 -4.86
CA ALA A 330 21.65 21.39 -3.76
C ALA A 330 21.46 22.58 -2.79
N HIS A 331 20.25 23.13 -2.73
CA HIS A 331 19.95 24.26 -1.86
C HIS A 331 20.28 23.96 -0.39
N ASP A 332 20.99 24.90 0.23
CA ASP A 332 21.47 24.82 1.62
C ASP A 332 22.36 23.59 1.90
N GLN A 333 23.01 23.01 0.89
CA GLN A 333 24.02 21.97 1.07
C GLN A 333 25.43 22.58 1.13
N PRO A 334 26.35 21.99 1.91
CA PRO A 334 27.78 22.31 1.84
C PRO A 334 28.34 22.02 0.45
N ILE A 335 29.24 22.88 -0.05
CA ILE A 335 29.88 22.71 -1.36
C ILE A 335 30.50 21.33 -1.52
N LYS A 336 31.15 20.79 -0.48
CA LYS A 336 31.70 19.42 -0.50
C LYS A 336 30.65 18.38 -0.92
N GLN A 337 29.44 18.45 -0.36
CA GLN A 337 28.37 17.50 -0.67
C GLN A 337 27.81 17.71 -2.08
N CYS A 338 27.73 18.97 -2.54
CA CYS A 338 27.36 19.28 -3.92
C CYS A 338 28.33 18.63 -4.92
N LEU A 339 29.64 18.75 -4.66
CA LEU A 339 30.70 18.17 -5.48
C LEU A 339 30.66 16.64 -5.46
N GLU A 340 30.47 16.02 -4.29
CA GLU A 340 30.29 14.57 -4.17
C GLU A 340 29.09 14.06 -4.99
N TYR A 341 28.03 14.89 -5.14
CA TYR A 341 26.83 14.54 -5.89
C TYR A 341 27.02 14.56 -7.41
N ILE A 342 27.99 15.32 -7.91
CA ILE A 342 28.49 15.23 -9.31
C ILE A 342 29.76 14.37 -9.44
N GLY A 343 30.22 13.81 -8.32
CA GLY A 343 31.41 12.98 -8.22
C GLY A 343 32.71 13.72 -8.55
N ILE A 344 32.80 15.00 -8.22
CA ILE A 344 34.06 15.77 -8.26
C ILE A 344 34.63 15.79 -6.85
N LYS A 345 35.94 15.56 -6.68
CA LYS A 345 36.59 15.72 -5.39
C LYS A 345 37.03 17.17 -5.22
N TRP A 346 36.92 17.68 -4.00
CA TRP A 346 37.39 19.03 -3.67
C TRP A 346 38.85 19.25 -4.07
N ASP A 347 39.70 18.24 -3.82
CA ASP A 347 41.13 18.33 -4.08
C ASP A 347 41.49 18.40 -5.57
N ASP A 348 40.58 17.99 -6.46
CA ASP A 348 40.80 18.06 -7.90
C ASP A 348 40.49 19.46 -8.48
N LEU A 349 39.79 20.32 -7.74
CA LEU A 349 39.45 21.67 -8.20
C LEU A 349 40.69 22.58 -8.30
N SER A 350 40.59 23.56 -9.19
CA SER A 350 41.58 24.61 -9.39
C SER A 350 41.86 25.41 -8.12
N VAL A 351 43.08 25.95 -8.04
CA VAL A 351 43.49 26.84 -6.95
C VAL A 351 42.62 28.09 -6.90
N SER A 352 42.18 28.59 -8.07
CA SER A 352 41.30 29.76 -8.19
C SER A 352 39.96 29.54 -7.48
N THR A 353 39.31 28.40 -7.71
CA THR A 353 38.05 28.05 -7.04
C THR A 353 38.23 27.86 -5.54
N LYS A 354 39.30 27.17 -5.13
CA LYS A 354 39.61 26.92 -3.70
C LYS A 354 39.95 28.20 -2.92
N LYS A 355 40.41 29.26 -3.58
CA LYS A 355 40.64 30.57 -2.95
C LYS A 355 39.35 31.32 -2.65
N LEU A 356 38.29 31.09 -3.44
CA LEU A 356 37.01 31.81 -3.33
C LEU A 356 36.01 31.09 -2.42
N PHE A 357 36.14 29.78 -2.26
CA PHE A 357 35.19 28.97 -1.51
C PHE A 357 35.88 28.01 -0.53
N GLY A 358 35.19 27.67 0.55
CA GLY A 358 35.56 26.58 1.45
C GLY A 358 34.61 25.39 1.31
N THR A 359 35.05 24.20 1.72
CA THR A 359 34.27 22.95 1.65
C THR A 359 32.93 23.01 2.39
N ASP A 360 32.91 23.68 3.54
CA ASP A 360 31.76 23.75 4.45
C ASP A 360 30.83 24.93 4.15
N VAL A 361 31.16 25.77 3.15
CA VAL A 361 30.29 26.86 2.72
C VAL A 361 29.00 26.29 2.18
N ARG A 362 27.87 26.69 2.77
CA ARG A 362 26.54 26.26 2.32
C ARG A 362 26.01 27.13 1.21
N LEU A 363 25.44 26.50 0.18
CA LEU A 363 24.77 27.15 -0.94
C LEU A 363 23.33 27.55 -0.56
N ASN A 364 23.21 28.47 0.38
CA ASN A 364 21.94 28.87 1.02
C ASN A 364 21.31 30.15 0.47
N SER A 365 21.80 30.67 -0.66
CA SER A 365 21.19 31.79 -1.35
C SER A 365 21.45 31.72 -2.85
N ARG A 366 20.54 32.29 -3.65
CA ARG A 366 20.68 32.35 -5.11
C ARG A 366 21.98 33.00 -5.55
N LYS A 367 22.41 34.07 -4.86
CA LYS A 367 23.67 34.76 -5.13
C LYS A 367 24.88 33.84 -4.94
N LYS A 368 24.92 33.07 -3.85
CA LYS A 368 26.01 32.10 -3.60
C LYS A 368 26.01 30.96 -4.61
N ILE A 369 24.82 30.44 -4.94
CA ILE A 369 24.65 29.39 -5.96
C ILE A 369 25.19 29.86 -7.30
N VAL A 370 24.75 31.02 -7.79
CA VAL A 370 25.18 31.58 -9.08
C VAL A 370 26.69 31.89 -9.07
N SER A 371 27.20 32.48 -7.98
CA SER A 371 28.63 32.75 -7.84
C SER A 371 29.47 31.48 -7.91
N PHE A 372 29.05 30.41 -7.23
CA PHE A 372 29.72 29.13 -7.28
C PHE A 372 29.66 28.51 -8.69
N ILE A 373 28.48 28.49 -9.32
CA ILE A 373 28.25 28.02 -10.70
C ILE A 373 29.19 28.72 -11.68
N ASN A 374 29.24 30.06 -11.67
CA ASN A 374 30.09 30.81 -12.59
C ASN A 374 31.57 30.50 -12.35
N THR A 375 31.98 30.40 -11.08
CA THR A 375 33.38 30.12 -10.72
C THR A 375 33.83 28.75 -11.22
N ILE A 376 33.04 27.69 -11.02
CA ILE A 376 33.40 26.35 -11.50
C ILE A 376 33.32 26.24 -13.02
N LYS A 377 32.39 26.98 -13.64
CA LYS A 377 32.25 27.05 -15.10
C LYS A 377 33.48 27.70 -15.75
N GLU A 378 34.00 28.76 -15.14
CA GLU A 378 35.18 29.48 -15.65
C GLU A 378 36.48 28.73 -15.37
N ASN A 379 36.67 28.21 -14.15
CA ASN A 379 37.97 27.69 -13.72
C ASN A 379 38.12 26.18 -13.83
N ASP A 380 37.02 25.41 -13.83
CA ASP A 380 37.06 23.95 -13.68
C ASP A 380 36.32 23.19 -14.81
N SER A 381 35.87 23.87 -15.87
CA SER A 381 35.09 23.25 -16.96
C SER A 381 35.76 22.03 -17.57
N SER A 382 37.06 22.08 -17.86
CA SER A 382 37.80 20.95 -18.43
C SER A 382 37.82 19.72 -17.51
N LEU A 383 37.91 19.93 -16.19
CA LEU A 383 37.83 18.86 -15.21
C LEU A 383 36.44 18.23 -15.21
N LEU A 384 35.39 19.07 -15.15
CA LEU A 384 34.00 18.62 -15.15
C LEU A 384 33.69 17.79 -16.41
N LYS A 385 34.10 18.26 -17.60
CA LYS A 385 33.92 17.53 -18.87
C LYS A 385 34.63 16.19 -18.86
N SER A 386 35.92 16.17 -18.49
CA SER A 386 36.74 14.94 -18.48
C SER A 386 36.17 13.88 -17.53
N GLU A 387 35.86 14.26 -16.29
CA GLU A 387 35.32 13.31 -15.31
C GLU A 387 33.91 12.84 -15.69
N SER A 388 33.10 13.73 -16.25
CA SER A 388 31.76 13.37 -16.70
C SER A 388 31.79 12.42 -17.89
N GLN A 389 32.70 12.63 -18.85
CA GLN A 389 32.88 11.74 -20.00
C GLN A 389 33.24 10.31 -19.57
N LYS A 390 34.17 10.14 -18.62
CA LYS A 390 34.57 8.81 -18.11
C LYS A 390 33.39 8.07 -17.49
N LYS A 391 32.61 8.75 -16.64
CA LYS A 391 31.43 8.15 -15.97
C LYS A 391 30.29 7.89 -16.94
N ARG A 392 30.06 8.82 -17.87
CA ARG A 392 29.05 8.67 -18.92
C ARG A 392 29.33 7.48 -19.82
N ALA A 393 30.60 7.22 -20.18
CA ALA A 393 30.96 6.03 -20.95
C ALA A 393 30.55 4.73 -20.25
N LEU A 394 30.71 4.64 -18.93
CA LEU A 394 30.27 3.48 -18.14
C LEU A 394 28.73 3.40 -18.05
N LEU A 395 28.05 4.53 -17.83
CA LEU A 395 26.59 4.60 -17.85
C LEU A 395 26.03 4.12 -19.19
N LEU A 396 26.58 4.57 -20.32
CA LEU A 396 26.09 4.18 -21.65
C LEU A 396 26.28 2.68 -21.91
N ARG A 397 27.41 2.12 -21.47
CA ARG A 397 27.64 0.67 -21.52
C ARG A 397 26.65 -0.09 -20.63
N TYR A 398 26.34 0.43 -19.44
CA TYR A 398 25.30 -0.12 -18.57
C TYR A 398 23.91 -0.07 -19.23
N LEU A 399 23.51 1.08 -19.77
CA LEU A 399 22.21 1.24 -20.44
C LEU A 399 22.06 0.31 -21.65
N LYS A 400 23.13 0.13 -22.43
CA LYS A 400 23.19 -0.84 -23.53
C LYS A 400 23.10 -2.28 -23.02
N GLN A 401 23.82 -2.62 -21.94
CA GLN A 401 23.73 -3.93 -21.29
C GLN A 401 22.31 -4.22 -20.80
N GLU A 402 21.62 -3.21 -20.27
CA GLU A 402 20.22 -3.28 -19.83
C GLU A 402 19.21 -3.17 -20.99
N LYS A 403 19.68 -2.97 -22.22
CA LYS A 403 18.89 -2.99 -23.48
C LYS A 403 17.85 -1.89 -23.59
N ILE A 404 18.12 -0.72 -23.01
CA ILE A 404 17.13 0.38 -22.92
C ILE A 404 16.61 0.85 -24.29
N ASP A 405 17.42 0.69 -25.33
CA ASP A 405 17.20 1.15 -26.70
C ASP A 405 16.84 0.03 -27.70
N GLU A 406 16.77 -1.24 -27.28
CA GLU A 406 16.45 -2.37 -28.19
C GLU A 406 14.98 -2.39 -28.61
N GLN A 407 14.06 -1.96 -27.74
CA GLN A 407 12.61 -2.00 -27.96
C GLN A 407 11.94 -0.74 -27.40
N LYS A 408 10.66 -0.53 -27.75
CA LYS A 408 9.88 0.56 -27.17
C LYS A 408 9.78 0.37 -25.66
N SER A 409 10.41 1.26 -24.90
CA SER A 409 10.57 1.16 -23.47
C SER A 409 10.00 2.37 -22.73
N ALA A 410 9.74 2.21 -21.43
CA ALA A 410 9.39 3.31 -20.55
C ALA A 410 10.05 3.15 -19.18
N LEU A 411 10.37 4.29 -18.55
CA LEU A 411 10.79 4.34 -17.16
C LEU A 411 9.56 4.32 -16.24
N VAL A 412 9.66 3.71 -15.07
CA VAL A 412 8.62 3.70 -14.04
C VAL A 412 9.23 4.18 -12.73
N ASP A 413 8.68 5.25 -12.17
CA ASP A 413 9.24 5.93 -11.02
C ASP A 413 8.12 6.60 -10.20
N LEU A 414 8.38 6.92 -8.93
CA LEU A 414 7.39 7.51 -8.06
C LEU A 414 7.06 8.96 -8.46
N GLY A 415 8.06 9.74 -8.88
CA GLY A 415 7.95 11.19 -9.12
C GLY A 415 9.18 11.96 -8.60
N TRP A 416 9.18 13.29 -8.41
CA TRP A 416 8.07 14.27 -8.48
C TRP A 416 8.33 15.39 -9.50
N ILE A 417 9.60 15.73 -9.71
CA ILE A 417 10.02 16.84 -10.59
C ILE A 417 10.69 16.35 -11.87
N GLY A 418 10.81 15.02 -12.04
CA GLY A 418 11.33 14.39 -13.25
C GLY A 418 12.84 14.49 -13.48
N SER A 419 13.63 14.82 -12.45
CA SER A 419 15.08 15.05 -12.60
C SER A 419 15.87 13.90 -13.24
N CYS A 420 15.62 12.64 -12.85
CA CYS A 420 16.28 11.48 -13.46
C CYS A 420 15.93 11.37 -14.95
N LYS A 421 14.64 11.49 -15.30
CA LYS A 421 14.17 11.47 -16.69
C LYS A 421 14.80 12.58 -17.52
N ALA A 422 14.85 13.80 -16.98
CA ALA A 422 15.46 14.94 -17.65
C ALA A 422 16.93 14.69 -18.01
N VAL A 423 17.71 14.14 -17.08
CA VAL A 423 19.12 13.83 -17.32
C VAL A 423 19.27 12.66 -18.29
N ILE A 424 18.44 11.61 -18.17
CA ILE A 424 18.44 10.49 -19.11
C ILE A 424 18.12 10.98 -20.52
N ASP A 425 17.06 11.74 -20.73
CA ASP A 425 16.70 12.29 -22.04
C ASP A 425 17.80 13.17 -22.62
N TYR A 426 18.41 14.01 -21.78
CA TYR A 426 19.52 14.85 -22.21
C TYR A 426 20.71 14.02 -22.68
N ILE A 427 21.08 12.98 -21.94
CA ILE A 427 22.17 12.08 -22.33
C ILE A 427 21.81 11.32 -23.62
N LEU A 428 20.63 10.71 -23.68
CA LEU A 428 20.18 9.94 -24.85
C LEU A 428 20.15 10.83 -26.11
N LYS A 429 19.66 12.07 -26.01
CA LYS A 429 19.64 13.02 -27.12
C LYS A 429 21.05 13.35 -27.64
N ASN A 430 22.00 13.63 -26.74
CA ASN A 430 23.37 13.94 -27.13
C ASN A 430 24.10 12.73 -27.74
N GLU A 431 23.77 11.52 -27.27
CA GLU A 431 24.31 10.26 -27.79
C GLU A 431 23.52 9.71 -28.98
N LYS A 432 22.54 10.47 -29.51
CA LYS A 432 21.69 10.11 -30.66
C LYS A 432 20.91 8.80 -30.47
N LEU A 433 20.50 8.53 -29.23
CA LEU A 433 19.65 7.40 -28.85
C LEU A 433 18.18 7.82 -28.77
N ASN A 434 17.29 6.83 -28.83
CA ASN A 434 15.84 7.06 -28.76
C ASN A 434 15.43 7.55 -27.37
N ALA A 435 14.55 8.55 -27.32
CA ALA A 435 13.91 8.97 -26.07
C ALA A 435 13.01 7.86 -25.53
N VAL A 436 12.98 7.73 -24.21
CA VAL A 436 12.22 6.71 -23.47
C VAL A 436 10.98 7.37 -22.87
N ASP A 437 9.84 6.70 -22.89
CA ASP A 437 8.62 7.19 -22.23
C ASP A 437 8.79 7.13 -20.69
N ALA A 438 7.94 7.78 -19.91
CA ALA A 438 7.99 7.65 -18.45
C ALA A 438 6.61 7.59 -17.80
N PHE A 439 6.51 6.78 -16.76
CA PHE A 439 5.36 6.67 -15.88
C PHE A 439 5.70 7.26 -14.51
N TYR A 440 4.84 8.15 -14.00
CA TYR A 440 4.92 8.64 -12.63
C TYR A 440 3.64 8.36 -11.84
N TRP A 441 3.81 8.00 -10.56
CA TRP A 441 2.68 7.97 -9.64
C TRP A 441 2.08 9.37 -9.49
N GLY A 442 2.93 10.39 -9.32
CA GLY A 442 2.52 11.79 -9.29
C GLY A 442 3.67 12.76 -9.55
N TYR A 443 3.34 14.02 -9.83
CA TYR A 443 4.34 15.10 -10.01
C TYR A 443 3.94 16.37 -9.23
N GLY A 444 4.90 17.27 -9.05
CA GLY A 444 4.65 18.62 -8.50
C GLY A 444 4.87 19.72 -9.56
N GLY A 445 4.36 20.92 -9.30
CA GLY A 445 4.18 22.00 -10.30
C GLY A 445 5.46 22.60 -10.86
N GLY A 446 6.61 22.15 -10.37
CA GLY A 446 7.94 22.46 -10.90
C GLY A 446 8.53 21.38 -11.79
N LEU A 447 7.72 20.60 -12.52
CA LEU A 447 8.22 19.61 -13.49
C LEU A 447 9.18 20.29 -14.47
N ILE A 448 10.44 19.87 -14.46
CA ILE A 448 11.52 20.68 -15.04
C ILE A 448 11.49 20.63 -16.59
N TYR A 449 10.98 19.56 -17.21
CA TYR A 449 11.00 19.40 -18.67
C TYR A 449 9.80 18.63 -19.26
N GLY A 450 9.53 18.96 -20.53
CA GLY A 450 8.49 18.47 -21.45
C GLY A 450 7.59 17.31 -20.98
N ARG A 451 6.28 17.57 -20.93
CA ARG A 451 5.24 16.53 -20.72
C ARG A 451 5.12 15.54 -21.88
N GLU A 452 5.84 15.75 -22.96
CA GLU A 452 5.84 14.83 -24.10
C GLU A 452 6.31 13.44 -23.62
N LYS A 453 5.51 12.41 -23.90
CA LYS A 453 5.77 11.01 -23.53
C LYS A 453 5.82 10.73 -22.02
N LEU A 454 5.12 11.55 -21.22
CA LEU A 454 4.89 11.32 -19.80
C LEU A 454 3.46 10.82 -19.56
N TYR A 455 3.33 9.72 -18.81
CA TYR A 455 2.07 9.17 -18.34
C TYR A 455 2.00 9.33 -16.81
N VAL A 456 0.96 9.98 -16.31
CA VAL A 456 0.84 10.31 -14.89
C VAL A 456 -0.44 9.70 -14.35
N PHE A 457 -0.33 8.92 -13.28
CA PHE A 457 -1.48 8.30 -12.66
C PHE A 457 -2.32 9.29 -11.84
N ASN A 458 -1.66 10.12 -11.02
CA ASN A 458 -2.33 11.07 -10.14
C ASN A 458 -1.98 12.52 -10.52
N GLU A 459 -2.56 13.02 -11.61
CA GLU A 459 -2.34 14.38 -12.13
C GLU A 459 -2.82 15.50 -11.18
N GLN A 460 -3.73 15.19 -10.25
CA GLN A 460 -4.40 16.17 -9.40
C GLN A 460 -3.63 16.55 -8.11
N ILE A 461 -2.42 16.05 -7.91
CA ILE A 461 -1.64 16.32 -6.69
C ILE A 461 -1.35 17.82 -6.50
N ASP A 462 -1.22 18.57 -7.59
CA ASP A 462 -0.67 19.92 -7.59
C ASP A 462 -1.60 21.01 -7.02
N ALA A 463 -2.92 20.90 -7.19
CA ALA A 463 -3.83 22.00 -6.84
C ALA A 463 -4.43 21.88 -5.43
N ILE A 464 -4.44 20.68 -4.83
CA ILE A 464 -5.26 20.41 -3.63
C ILE A 464 -4.51 19.62 -2.52
N TYR A 465 -3.33 19.01 -2.80
CA TYR A 465 -2.83 17.90 -1.98
C TYR A 465 -1.34 17.89 -1.59
N TYR A 466 -0.56 18.96 -1.81
CA TYR A 466 0.86 18.96 -1.46
C TYR A 466 1.11 19.11 0.05
N HIS A 467 0.81 18.06 0.82
CA HIS A 467 1.21 17.97 2.21
C HIS A 467 2.71 17.61 2.28
N PRO A 468 3.57 18.40 2.97
CA PRO A 468 5.03 18.24 2.93
C PRO A 468 5.55 16.83 3.31
N ALA A 469 4.85 16.14 4.22
CA ALA A 469 5.22 14.79 4.63
C ALA A 469 4.89 13.68 3.61
N LEU A 470 4.04 13.92 2.60
CA LEU A 470 3.60 12.87 1.66
C LEU A 470 4.80 12.24 0.95
N LYS A 471 5.63 13.09 0.32
CA LYS A 471 6.85 12.70 -0.38
C LYS A 471 7.74 11.84 0.52
N THR A 472 8.03 12.34 1.72
CA THR A 472 8.91 11.67 2.68
C THR A 472 8.36 10.30 3.09
N ILE A 473 7.06 10.17 3.34
CA ILE A 473 6.43 8.89 3.72
C ILE A 473 6.45 7.90 2.56
N LEU A 474 6.18 8.34 1.34
CA LEU A 474 6.22 7.46 0.17
C LEU A 474 7.65 6.98 -0.12
N GLU A 475 8.65 7.86 -0.09
CA GLU A 475 10.05 7.53 -0.39
C GLU A 475 10.75 6.76 0.75
N SER A 476 10.47 7.09 2.01
CA SER A 476 11.21 6.57 3.17
C SER A 476 10.53 5.39 3.86
N TYR A 477 9.24 5.16 3.60
CA TYR A 477 8.50 4.03 4.16
C TYR A 477 7.85 3.16 3.09
N ALA A 478 6.97 3.72 2.25
CA ALA A 478 6.18 2.90 1.33
C ALA A 478 7.06 2.24 0.25
N SER A 479 8.02 2.99 -0.28
CA SER A 479 9.01 2.56 -1.27
C SER A 479 10.38 2.23 -0.65
N ILE A 480 10.40 1.90 0.65
CA ILE A 480 11.64 1.55 1.33
C ILE A 480 12.33 0.38 0.63
N ASN A 481 13.63 0.53 0.41
CA ASN A 481 14.44 -0.52 -0.19
C ASN A 481 15.84 -0.49 0.44
N SER A 482 16.39 -1.69 0.58
CA SER A 482 17.65 -1.98 1.26
C SER A 482 18.84 -1.85 0.34
N GLU A 483 18.66 -1.80 -0.98
CA GLU A 483 19.74 -1.45 -1.88
C GLU A 483 20.15 0.02 -1.66
N GLY A 484 21.45 0.23 -1.45
CA GLY A 484 22.00 1.58 -1.34
C GLY A 484 21.80 2.38 -2.61
N THR A 485 21.89 3.70 -2.48
CA THR A 485 21.87 4.62 -3.63
C THR A 485 22.97 4.22 -4.62
N THR A 486 22.63 4.12 -5.91
CA THR A 486 23.64 3.90 -6.96
C THR A 486 24.50 5.15 -7.09
N LEU A 487 25.80 5.03 -6.83
CA LEU A 487 26.77 6.12 -6.84
C LEU A 487 27.40 6.34 -8.21
N GLY A 488 27.47 5.28 -9.01
CA GLY A 488 28.12 5.24 -10.31
C GLY A 488 28.25 3.79 -10.77
N TYR A 489 29.19 3.53 -11.67
CA TYR A 489 29.38 2.21 -12.28
C TYR A 489 30.86 1.87 -12.35
N GLU A 490 31.17 0.59 -12.36
CA GLU A 490 32.50 0.04 -12.62
C GLU A 490 32.40 -1.16 -13.56
N GLU A 491 33.49 -1.46 -14.25
CA GLU A 491 33.59 -2.66 -15.07
C GLU A 491 34.29 -3.78 -14.27
N ARG A 492 33.67 -4.96 -14.25
CA ARG A 492 34.29 -6.19 -13.74
C ARG A 492 34.01 -7.33 -14.70
N ASN A 493 35.06 -7.98 -15.18
CA ASN A 493 34.98 -9.12 -16.11
C ASN A 493 34.10 -8.83 -17.36
N GLY A 494 34.22 -7.62 -17.94
CA GLY A 494 33.46 -7.22 -19.12
C GLY A 494 32.00 -6.79 -18.86
N VAL A 495 31.53 -6.88 -17.61
CA VAL A 495 30.17 -6.50 -17.19
C VAL A 495 30.21 -5.18 -16.43
N ILE A 496 29.27 -4.29 -16.71
CA ILE A 496 29.11 -3.05 -15.95
C ILE A 496 28.25 -3.32 -14.73
N ILE A 497 28.79 -3.02 -13.55
CA ILE A 497 28.16 -3.25 -12.25
C ILE A 497 27.93 -1.90 -11.55
N PRO A 498 26.72 -1.64 -11.01
CA PRO A 498 26.44 -0.45 -10.23
C PRO A 498 27.19 -0.45 -8.89
N ILE A 499 27.88 0.66 -8.60
CA ILE A 499 28.51 0.91 -7.30
C ILE A 499 27.44 1.46 -6.37
N LYS A 500 27.26 0.85 -5.19
CA LYS A 500 26.22 1.23 -4.23
C LYS A 500 26.81 1.74 -2.92
N GLU A 501 26.06 2.62 -2.27
CA GLU A 501 26.30 2.98 -0.89
C GLU A 501 26.00 1.79 0.05
N THR A 502 26.76 1.63 1.13
CA THR A 502 26.47 0.64 2.16
C THR A 502 25.23 1.06 2.97
N ASN A 503 24.18 0.25 2.93
CA ASN A 503 22.94 0.47 3.67
C ASN A 503 22.91 -0.33 4.98
N SER A 504 22.07 0.11 5.92
CA SER A 504 21.84 -0.58 7.19
C SER A 504 20.90 -1.78 7.04
N ALA A 505 21.21 -2.89 7.73
CA ALA A 505 20.45 -4.15 7.70
C ALA A 505 18.96 -4.03 8.11
N GLY A 506 18.57 -2.95 8.80
CA GLY A 506 17.19 -2.75 9.25
C GLY A 506 16.17 -2.49 8.13
N LYS A 507 16.59 -1.90 7.00
CA LYS A 507 15.70 -1.59 5.86
C LYS A 507 15.23 -2.85 5.12
N GLU A 508 16.08 -3.88 5.07
CA GLU A 508 15.85 -5.12 4.33
C GLU A 508 14.64 -5.92 4.85
N ASN A 509 14.46 -5.99 6.16
CA ASN A 509 13.32 -6.72 6.74
C ASN A 509 11.98 -6.03 6.42
N ILE A 510 11.94 -4.69 6.47
CA ILE A 510 10.72 -3.93 6.17
C ILE A 510 10.36 -4.07 4.69
N GLU A 511 11.35 -3.89 3.79
CA GLU A 511 11.18 -4.07 2.35
C GLU A 511 10.65 -5.46 1.99
N LYS A 512 11.27 -6.52 2.52
CA LYS A 512 10.84 -7.91 2.27
C LYS A 512 9.42 -8.15 2.76
N LYS A 513 9.07 -7.63 3.96
CA LYS A 513 7.71 -7.73 4.49
C LYS A 513 6.69 -7.02 3.61
N HIS A 514 6.97 -5.79 3.15
CA HIS A 514 6.08 -5.06 2.24
C HIS A 514 5.87 -5.85 0.94
N SER A 515 6.96 -6.26 0.30
CA SER A 515 6.92 -6.97 -0.98
C SER A 515 6.17 -8.29 -0.88
N LEU A 516 6.39 -9.07 0.18
CA LEU A 516 5.69 -10.34 0.42
C LEU A 516 4.19 -10.15 0.63
N ILE A 517 3.80 -9.22 1.51
CA ILE A 517 2.39 -8.94 1.85
C ILE A 517 1.63 -8.44 0.62
N ILE A 518 2.23 -7.52 -0.15
CA ILE A 518 1.55 -6.94 -1.30
C ILE A 518 1.50 -7.94 -2.45
N SER A 519 2.56 -8.70 -2.69
CA SER A 519 2.57 -9.72 -3.74
C SER A 519 1.54 -10.81 -3.47
N SER A 520 1.36 -11.24 -2.20
CA SER A 520 0.33 -12.23 -1.86
C SER A 520 -1.08 -11.67 -2.08
N LEU A 521 -1.33 -10.41 -1.72
CA LEU A 521 -2.59 -9.72 -2.00
C LEU A 521 -2.88 -9.69 -3.51
N VAL A 522 -1.89 -9.32 -4.31
CA VAL A 522 -2.02 -9.16 -5.76
C VAL A 522 -2.39 -10.46 -6.47
N THR A 523 -1.95 -11.62 -5.98
CA THR A 523 -2.29 -12.92 -6.59
C THR A 523 -3.80 -13.21 -6.62
N TYR A 524 -4.58 -12.53 -5.80
CA TYR A 524 -6.03 -12.69 -5.74
C TYR A 524 -6.81 -11.71 -6.64
N ILE A 525 -6.17 -10.63 -7.13
CA ILE A 525 -6.82 -9.56 -7.90
C ILE A 525 -7.44 -10.04 -9.22
N PRO A 526 -6.81 -10.94 -10.01
CA PRO A 526 -7.39 -11.37 -11.29
C PRO A 526 -8.79 -12.00 -11.16
N ARG A 527 -9.19 -12.46 -9.97
CA ARG A 527 -10.54 -12.97 -9.70
C ARG A 527 -11.60 -11.88 -9.55
N TYR A 528 -11.19 -10.65 -9.29
CA TYR A 528 -12.09 -9.53 -9.00
C TYR A 528 -12.06 -8.43 -10.06
N CYS A 529 -11.01 -8.38 -10.90
CA CYS A 529 -10.69 -7.17 -11.63
C CYS A 529 -10.26 -7.47 -13.07
N SER A 530 -11.09 -7.08 -14.04
CA SER A 530 -10.75 -7.19 -15.47
C SER A 530 -10.68 -5.85 -16.21
N ASP A 531 -10.96 -4.72 -15.55
CA ASP A 531 -11.16 -3.42 -16.21
C ASP A 531 -10.23 -2.31 -15.67
N SER A 532 -9.88 -1.34 -16.53
CA SER A 532 -8.99 -0.20 -16.27
C SER A 532 -9.59 0.83 -15.30
N ILE A 533 -10.90 1.06 -15.35
CA ILE A 533 -11.59 2.07 -14.54
C ILE A 533 -11.65 1.65 -13.06
N PHE A 534 -11.68 0.34 -12.78
CA PHE A 534 -11.65 -0.25 -11.44
C PHE A 534 -10.50 0.28 -10.57
N THR A 535 -9.30 0.46 -11.14
CA THR A 535 -8.13 0.85 -10.36
C THR A 535 -8.24 2.29 -9.83
N ASN A 536 -8.94 3.17 -10.55
CA ASN A 536 -9.05 4.56 -10.13
C ASN A 536 -10.00 4.73 -8.93
N ASP A 537 -11.17 4.10 -8.93
CA ASP A 537 -12.13 4.19 -7.82
C ASP A 537 -11.58 3.57 -6.53
N VAL A 538 -10.87 2.44 -6.63
CA VAL A 538 -10.13 1.86 -5.48
C VAL A 538 -9.05 2.81 -4.98
N PHE A 539 -8.27 3.41 -5.88
CA PHE A 539 -7.28 4.41 -5.48
C PHE A 539 -7.93 5.60 -4.77
N LEU A 540 -8.98 6.19 -5.34
CA LEU A 540 -9.64 7.36 -4.77
C LEU A 540 -10.30 7.06 -3.41
N CYS A 541 -11.05 5.97 -3.34
CA CYS A 541 -11.80 5.58 -2.13
C CYS A 541 -10.89 5.06 -1.01
N CYS A 542 -9.90 4.23 -1.36
CA CYS A 542 -9.03 3.56 -0.41
C CYS A 542 -7.70 4.27 -0.25
N GLY A 543 -6.89 4.35 -1.32
CA GLY A 543 -5.52 4.86 -1.30
C GLY A 543 -5.41 6.35 -0.96
N LEU A 544 -6.01 7.22 -1.78
CA LEU A 544 -5.98 8.68 -1.60
C LEU A 544 -6.64 9.09 -0.28
N ARG A 545 -7.76 8.46 0.08
CA ARG A 545 -8.39 8.73 1.38
C ARG A 545 -7.48 8.33 2.53
N GLN A 546 -6.76 7.22 2.42
CA GLN A 546 -5.84 6.80 3.46
C GLN A 546 -4.58 7.66 3.54
N ILE A 547 -4.06 8.14 2.40
CA ILE A 547 -3.07 9.22 2.34
C ILE A 547 -3.56 10.43 3.14
N ARG A 548 -4.77 10.94 2.86
CA ARG A 548 -5.33 12.11 3.57
C ARG A 548 -5.47 11.84 5.06
N ASN A 549 -6.05 10.71 5.45
CA ASN A 549 -6.25 10.35 6.85
C ASN A 549 -4.94 10.29 7.64
N ILE A 550 -3.91 9.66 7.07
CA ILE A 550 -2.59 9.60 7.70
C ILE A 550 -2.07 11.02 7.84
N LEU A 551 -1.98 11.79 6.75
CA LEU A 551 -1.29 13.07 6.74
C LEU A 551 -2.00 14.15 7.56
N THR A 552 -3.30 14.35 7.35
CA THR A 552 -4.04 15.49 7.92
C THR A 552 -4.72 15.16 9.25
N SER A 553 -4.88 13.87 9.59
CA SER A 553 -5.54 13.45 10.83
C SER A 553 -4.93 12.17 11.43
N PRO A 554 -3.60 12.14 11.65
CA PRO A 554 -2.92 10.94 12.12
C PRO A 554 -3.43 10.52 13.50
N LYS A 555 -3.91 9.29 13.65
CA LYS A 555 -4.10 8.65 14.96
C LYS A 555 -2.76 8.44 15.71
N LYS A 556 -2.77 8.35 17.05
CA LYS A 556 -1.59 8.06 17.89
C LYS A 556 -0.77 6.84 17.42
N LYS A 557 -1.44 5.80 16.89
CA LYS A 557 -0.79 4.60 16.32
C LYS A 557 0.11 4.94 15.13
N HIS A 558 -0.33 5.84 14.23
CA HIS A 558 0.50 6.32 13.10
C HIS A 558 1.71 7.08 13.61
N VAL A 559 1.52 8.02 14.54
CA VAL A 559 2.62 8.85 15.09
C VAL A 559 3.71 7.98 15.74
N ARG A 560 3.32 7.02 16.59
CA ARG A 560 4.25 6.07 17.22
C ARG A 560 4.96 5.16 16.22
N PHE A 561 4.30 4.85 15.10
CA PHE A 561 4.86 4.02 14.05
C PHE A 561 5.89 4.78 13.23
N PHE A 562 5.52 5.94 12.67
CA PHE A 562 6.39 6.77 11.85
C PHE A 562 7.50 7.47 12.62
N GLU A 563 7.39 7.61 13.95
CA GLU A 563 8.51 8.05 14.81
C GLU A 563 9.75 7.15 14.72
N LYS A 564 9.54 5.86 14.41
CA LYS A 564 10.63 4.88 14.30
C LYS A 564 11.29 4.87 12.92
N ILE A 565 10.75 5.64 11.97
CA ILE A 565 11.20 5.67 10.59
C ILE A 565 12.08 6.91 10.40
N SER A 566 13.32 6.67 9.97
CA SER A 566 14.26 7.71 9.57
C SER A 566 14.20 7.92 8.05
N CYS A 567 14.27 9.16 7.62
CA CYS A 567 14.54 9.52 6.23
C CYS A 567 16.00 9.99 6.07
N GLU A 568 16.52 9.94 4.85
CA GLU A 568 17.86 10.41 4.51
C GLU A 568 17.74 11.54 3.49
N ASN A 569 18.47 12.63 3.72
CA ASN A 569 18.58 13.73 2.77
C ASN A 569 20.04 14.19 2.70
N TYR A 570 20.68 14.10 1.53
CA TYR A 570 22.11 14.41 1.34
C TYR A 570 23.00 13.81 2.45
N ASN A 571 22.88 12.50 2.69
CA ASN A 571 23.61 11.75 3.72
C ASN A 571 23.35 12.17 5.18
N HIS A 572 22.32 12.98 5.44
CA HIS A 572 21.87 13.31 6.80
C HIS A 572 20.60 12.53 7.15
N ALA A 573 20.64 11.84 8.28
CA ALA A 573 19.47 11.19 8.84
C ALA A 573 18.53 12.24 9.46
N MET A 574 17.26 12.20 9.06
CA MET A 574 16.19 13.05 9.56
C MET A 574 15.06 12.17 10.10
N LYS A 575 14.27 12.70 11.04
CA LYS A 575 13.08 12.01 11.56
C LYS A 575 11.85 12.54 10.85
N ILE A 576 10.94 11.62 10.47
CA ILE A 576 9.66 11.99 9.87
C ILE A 576 8.74 12.66 10.90
N VAL A 577 8.84 12.25 12.17
CA VAL A 577 8.00 12.76 13.27
C VAL A 577 8.87 13.28 14.42
N GLU A 578 8.79 14.58 14.68
CA GLU A 578 9.53 15.28 15.73
C GLU A 578 8.59 16.04 16.68
N ARG A 579 9.11 16.51 17.81
CA ARG A 579 8.37 17.41 18.71
C ARG A 579 8.60 18.85 18.26
N PHE A 580 7.57 19.69 18.34
CA PHE A 580 7.73 21.13 18.11
C PHE A 580 8.81 21.73 19.00
N GLY A 581 9.77 22.42 18.37
CA GLY A 581 10.66 23.34 19.05
C GLY A 581 9.96 24.66 19.34
N ILE A 582 10.60 25.51 20.17
CA ILE A 582 10.07 26.84 20.52
C ILE A 582 9.84 27.70 19.27
N LYS A 583 10.78 27.64 18.31
CA LYS A 583 10.66 28.38 17.04
C LYS A 583 9.45 27.92 16.22
N ASP A 584 9.16 26.62 16.19
CA ASP A 584 8.00 26.10 15.46
C ASP A 584 6.68 26.50 16.12
N VAL A 585 6.61 26.49 17.46
CA VAL A 585 5.41 26.94 18.20
C VAL A 585 5.15 28.42 17.92
N LEU A 586 6.17 29.27 18.01
CA LEU A 586 6.05 30.69 17.68
C LEU A 586 5.65 30.88 16.22
N ALA A 587 6.26 30.11 15.31
CA ALA A 587 5.96 30.19 13.90
C ALA A 587 4.50 29.84 13.59
N LEU A 588 3.98 28.77 14.19
CA LEU A 588 2.58 28.37 14.08
C LEU A 588 1.63 29.43 14.61
N MET A 589 1.95 30.05 15.74
CA MET A 589 1.10 31.07 16.35
C MET A 589 1.01 32.34 15.51
N VAL A 590 2.07 32.69 14.77
CA VAL A 590 2.17 33.93 13.97
C VAL A 590 1.84 33.71 12.50
N TRP A 591 2.42 32.71 11.83
CA TRP A 591 2.24 32.44 10.39
C TRP A 591 1.25 31.32 10.09
N GLY A 592 0.78 30.57 11.10
CA GLY A 592 -0.12 29.42 10.88
C GLY A 592 0.58 28.19 10.28
N VAL A 593 1.89 28.30 10.01
CA VAL A 593 2.76 27.26 9.46
C VAL A 593 4.02 27.13 10.32
N PRO A 594 4.56 25.92 10.50
CA PRO A 594 5.77 25.72 11.30
C PRO A 594 7.02 26.20 10.54
N ALA A 595 8.10 26.45 11.27
CA ALA A 595 9.33 26.98 10.68
C ALA A 595 10.11 25.93 9.87
N SER A 596 10.15 24.67 10.33
CA SER A 596 11.02 23.64 9.72
C SER A 596 10.47 22.21 9.75
N MET A 597 9.19 22.04 10.06
CA MET A 597 8.59 20.71 10.27
C MET A 597 8.08 20.07 8.98
N ILE A 598 8.49 18.81 8.77
CA ILE A 598 7.96 17.97 7.68
C ILE A 598 6.49 17.60 7.93
N TRP A 599 6.10 17.33 9.18
CA TRP A 599 4.76 16.84 9.52
C TRP A 599 4.20 17.46 10.80
N ALA A 600 3.55 18.62 10.65
CA ALA A 600 3.05 19.42 11.77
C ALA A 600 1.97 18.68 12.60
N GLU A 601 1.08 17.95 11.94
CA GLU A 601 -0.03 17.23 12.56
C GLU A 601 0.48 16.13 13.49
N ALA A 602 1.43 15.32 13.01
CA ALA A 602 2.06 14.29 13.82
C ALA A 602 2.91 14.90 14.95
N ALA A 603 3.61 16.00 14.68
CA ALA A 603 4.38 16.72 15.69
C ALA A 603 3.50 17.29 16.80
N SER A 604 2.32 17.82 16.47
CA SER A 604 1.34 18.30 17.44
C SER A 604 0.89 17.20 18.39
N ILE A 605 0.57 16.02 17.85
CA ILE A 605 0.19 14.86 18.66
C ILE A 605 1.35 14.36 19.51
N LYS A 606 2.58 14.39 18.98
CA LYS A 606 3.78 13.98 19.71
C LYS A 606 4.17 14.96 20.83
N SER A 607 3.96 16.26 20.63
CA SER A 607 4.28 17.31 21.60
C SER A 607 3.21 17.43 22.69
N PHE A 608 1.93 17.41 22.31
CA PHE A 608 0.83 17.79 23.20
C PHE A 608 -0.12 16.64 23.53
N GLY A 609 0.04 15.48 22.90
CA GLY A 609 -0.76 14.29 23.20
C GLY A 609 -2.28 14.55 23.10
N PRO A 610 -3.06 14.32 24.17
CA PRO A 610 -4.50 14.60 24.19
C PRO A 610 -4.86 16.08 23.91
N PHE A 611 -3.96 17.03 24.17
CA PHE A 611 -4.21 18.47 23.98
C PHE A 611 -3.92 18.96 22.57
N ALA A 612 -3.42 18.11 21.67
CA ALA A 612 -3.11 18.48 20.29
C ALA A 612 -4.27 19.12 19.50
N PRO A 613 -5.53 18.66 19.61
CA PRO A 613 -6.66 19.32 18.94
C PRO A 613 -6.92 20.74 19.48
N LEU A 614 -6.75 20.96 20.78
CA LEU A 614 -6.90 22.27 21.41
C LEU A 614 -5.80 23.21 20.91
N PHE A 615 -4.54 22.76 20.93
CA PHE A 615 -3.41 23.53 20.38
C PHE A 615 -3.63 23.88 18.91
N SER A 616 -4.15 22.95 18.10
CA SER A 616 -4.42 23.20 16.68
C SER A 616 -5.45 24.30 16.44
N ARG A 617 -6.51 24.34 17.26
CA ARG A 617 -7.49 25.43 17.21
C ARG A 617 -6.88 26.76 17.65
N LEU A 618 -6.07 26.75 18.71
CA LEU A 618 -5.43 27.94 19.25
C LEU A 618 -4.52 28.63 18.24
N TYR A 619 -3.58 27.90 17.60
CA TYR A 619 -2.65 28.55 16.67
C TYR A 619 -3.34 28.98 15.38
N LYS A 620 -4.36 28.25 14.90
CA LYS A 620 -5.17 28.69 13.75
C LYS A 620 -5.83 30.04 14.04
N TYR A 621 -6.43 30.18 15.22
CA TYR A 621 -7.03 31.45 15.64
C TYR A 621 -5.98 32.56 15.81
N SER A 622 -4.88 32.29 16.52
CA SER A 622 -3.85 33.30 16.78
C SER A 622 -3.19 33.81 15.49
N SER A 623 -2.98 32.92 14.52
CA SER A 623 -2.37 33.25 13.24
C SER A 623 -3.24 34.17 12.36
N MET A 624 -4.54 34.26 12.66
CA MET A 624 -5.48 35.15 11.97
C MET A 624 -5.64 36.51 12.66
N THR A 625 -4.93 36.76 13.77
CA THR A 625 -5.05 38.01 14.53
C THR A 625 -4.38 39.19 13.83
N ALA A 626 -4.87 40.41 14.09
CA ALA A 626 -4.26 41.64 13.59
C ALA A 626 -2.79 41.80 14.05
N PHE A 627 -2.44 41.32 15.23
CA PHE A 627 -1.07 41.31 15.74
C PHE A 627 -0.16 40.42 14.90
N ALA A 628 -0.60 39.19 14.60
CA ALA A 628 0.11 38.28 13.72
C ALA A 628 0.31 38.88 12.33
N ASN A 629 -0.72 39.52 11.76
CA ASN A 629 -0.60 40.21 10.47
C ASN A 629 0.40 41.36 10.50
N ARG A 630 0.44 42.18 11.56
CA ARG A 630 1.45 43.24 11.71
C ARG A 630 2.87 42.70 11.80
N LEU A 631 3.06 41.60 12.52
CA LEU A 631 4.35 40.90 12.61
C LEU A 631 4.81 40.33 11.25
N ARG A 632 3.90 39.76 10.46
CA ARG A 632 4.18 39.28 9.09
C ARG A 632 4.67 40.41 8.20
N LEU A 633 3.92 41.52 8.15
CA LEU A 633 4.27 42.70 7.36
C LEU A 633 5.60 43.32 7.81
N TRP A 634 5.88 43.35 9.11
CA TRP A 634 7.16 43.84 9.62
C TRP A 634 8.35 42.97 9.19
N TRP A 635 8.15 41.64 9.15
CA TRP A 635 9.19 40.69 8.72
C TRP A 635 9.43 40.73 7.20
N GLU A 636 8.37 40.78 6.40
CA GLU A 636 8.45 40.87 4.93
C GLU A 636 9.17 42.15 4.46
N ASN A 637 9.03 43.25 5.20
CA ASN A 637 9.73 44.51 4.89
C ASN A 637 11.23 44.50 5.27
N ARG A 638 11.75 43.43 5.88
CA ARG A 638 13.17 43.29 6.28
C ARG A 638 13.92 42.20 5.51
N ALA A 639 13.22 41.32 4.81
CA ALA A 639 13.79 40.23 4.01
C ALA A 639 14.02 40.69 2.57
#